data_AF-Q3A7E5-F1
#
_entry.id   AF-Q3A7E5-F1
#
_cell.length_a   1.000
_cell.length_b   1.000
_cell.length_c   1.000
_cell.angle_alpha   90.00
_cell.angle_beta   90.00
_cell.angle_gamma   90.00
#
_symmetry.space_group_name_H-M   'P 1'
#
loop_
_entity.id
_entity.type
_entity.pdbx_description
1 polymer ?
#
loop_
_entity_poly.entity_id
_entity_poly.type
_entity_poly.pdbx_seq_one_letter_code
_entity_poly.pdbx_strand_id
1 'polypeptide(L)'
;MQFKSVQMKIAMIAGLCLLSAVAVLVVYGLFSAKNTQEMVSTQVDSLLKETNMQGLQSLAGKNAGEIQAQLELALDAARTMANTFEVAKEQGSSLHIGRDQLNAILLNVLKRNKGFNGTYSCWEPNAIDGRDADFRVDKDGNNAVTGRFTPYWTRDDKGNIAVQPLVEYDTYDKHPNGVLKGGWYITPREKNIESVLGPLPYIVQGKQVWLATMSVPVMVNGRFYGIAGADYNLDFVQDIAVDVDKALFGGEGQVSIIADNGLLVAQSENANMIGGHFNQVMADGWENIFKAIQSGEAMVRDNEANGMIETIAPIPLGNTGKPWSVMIQVPKKVVLAEAMALDEQMTERGDSSAFWQIVAGVAVVGLAVFLLWLAAGGIARPIRRAAELADTIRAGDFSQRLTLNQQDEVGQLAVSLNGMADSLEGAAKIAEEIAAGNLDVEVKLASDKDQLGTALRNMTENLNDVLNQVQAAGEQIASGSGQVADASQSLSQSATEAAASMEEINASMTQMASQTKLNADNAEQANSLANNARQGAADGAGLMEEMLSAMREINASSEDISKIIKVIDEIAFQTNLLALNAAVEAARAGQHGKGFAVVAEEVRTLAARSATAAKETAELIENSVGKTRNGTDIADKTAGALKEIVDGATKVSDLVGEIAMASNEQAQGFSQVNQGLNQIDGVTQQNTANAEESAAAAEELSGQAMQLQELLGRFKLQGRSSSGGRVQMASRSQLALPEA
;
A
#
# COMPACT_ATOMS: atom_id res chain seq x y z
N MET A 1 73.98 -10.19 -51.33
CA MET A 1 75.00 -9.15 -51.06
C MET A 1 76.07 -9.72 -50.14
N GLN A 2 77.33 -9.76 -50.56
CA GLN A 2 78.45 -10.11 -49.67
C GLN A 2 78.93 -8.84 -48.96
N PHE A 3 78.69 -8.77 -47.65
CA PHE A 3 79.08 -7.62 -46.82
C PHE A 3 80.52 -7.78 -46.30
N LYS A 4 81.35 -6.73 -46.46
CA LYS A 4 82.80 -6.70 -46.12
C LYS A 4 83.11 -6.28 -44.66
N SER A 5 82.11 -6.09 -43.81
CA SER A 5 82.28 -5.70 -42.40
C SER A 5 81.35 -6.51 -41.49
N VAL A 6 81.92 -7.08 -40.42
CA VAL A 6 81.20 -7.81 -39.36
C VAL A 6 80.16 -6.91 -38.68
N GLN A 7 80.45 -5.61 -38.59
CA GLN A 7 79.58 -4.57 -38.05
C GLN A 7 78.28 -4.42 -38.83
N MET A 8 78.35 -4.54 -40.16
CA MET A 8 77.19 -4.39 -41.05
C MET A 8 76.30 -5.65 -41.06
N LYS A 9 76.87 -6.83 -40.76
CA LYS A 9 76.12 -8.09 -40.61
C LYS A 9 75.33 -8.15 -39.29
N ILE A 10 75.93 -7.70 -38.20
CA ILE A 10 75.30 -7.71 -36.86
C ILE A 10 74.16 -6.68 -36.80
N ALA A 11 74.37 -5.47 -37.34
CA ALA A 11 73.35 -4.42 -37.35
C ALA A 11 72.10 -4.79 -38.17
N MET A 12 72.27 -5.51 -39.29
CA MET A 12 71.15 -5.84 -40.18
C MET A 12 70.26 -6.97 -39.63
N ILE A 13 70.85 -8.00 -38.98
CA ILE A 13 70.10 -9.14 -38.42
C ILE A 13 69.46 -8.77 -37.07
N ALA A 14 70.18 -8.03 -36.21
CA ALA A 14 69.64 -7.58 -34.91
C ALA A 14 68.56 -6.51 -35.07
N GLY A 15 68.70 -5.59 -36.03
CA GLY A 15 67.68 -4.57 -36.32
C GLY A 15 66.37 -5.16 -36.85
N LEU A 16 66.41 -6.22 -37.65
CA LEU A 16 65.21 -6.87 -38.19
C LEU A 16 64.41 -7.64 -37.12
N CYS A 17 65.07 -8.25 -36.14
CA CYS A 17 64.41 -8.94 -35.03
C CYS A 17 63.82 -7.99 -33.97
N LEU A 18 64.41 -6.80 -33.78
CA LEU A 18 63.95 -5.82 -32.80
C LEU A 18 62.72 -5.05 -33.30
N LEU A 19 62.67 -4.77 -34.60
CA LEU A 19 61.56 -4.09 -35.25
C LEU A 19 60.29 -4.97 -35.29
N SER A 20 60.46 -6.29 -35.48
CA SER A 20 59.34 -7.24 -35.44
C SER A 20 58.76 -7.45 -34.04
N ALA A 21 59.58 -7.52 -33.00
CA ALA A 21 59.12 -7.67 -31.61
C ALA A 21 58.33 -6.45 -31.10
N VAL A 22 58.81 -5.23 -31.40
CA VAL A 22 58.12 -3.98 -31.00
C VAL A 22 56.81 -3.81 -31.77
N ALA A 23 56.78 -4.13 -33.05
CA ALA A 23 55.54 -4.08 -33.85
C ALA A 23 54.46 -5.03 -33.31
N VAL A 24 54.83 -6.26 -32.91
CA VAL A 24 53.89 -7.23 -32.34
C VAL A 24 53.31 -6.76 -31.00
N LEU A 25 54.13 -6.16 -30.13
CA LEU A 25 53.68 -5.67 -28.82
C LEU A 25 52.75 -4.46 -28.91
N VAL A 26 53.05 -3.50 -29.80
CA VAL A 26 52.19 -2.32 -30.02
C VAL A 26 50.86 -2.73 -30.65
N VAL A 27 50.89 -3.64 -31.64
CA VAL A 27 49.67 -4.17 -32.26
C VAL A 27 48.82 -4.95 -31.24
N TYR A 28 49.45 -5.77 -30.38
CA TYR A 28 48.75 -6.49 -29.32
C TYR A 28 48.15 -5.55 -28.26
N GLY A 29 48.87 -4.49 -27.88
CA GLY A 29 48.40 -3.47 -26.92
C GLY A 29 47.17 -2.71 -27.43
N LEU A 30 47.20 -2.25 -28.68
CA LEU A 30 46.07 -1.58 -29.33
C LEU A 30 44.88 -2.53 -29.52
N PHE A 31 45.14 -3.79 -29.87
CA PHE A 31 44.10 -4.82 -29.99
C PHE A 31 43.45 -5.12 -28.63
N SER A 32 44.24 -5.30 -27.58
CA SER A 32 43.77 -5.58 -26.22
C SER A 32 42.97 -4.42 -25.63
N ALA A 33 43.44 -3.19 -25.81
CA ALA A 33 42.73 -1.99 -25.36
C ALA A 33 41.36 -1.85 -26.05
N LYS A 34 41.31 -2.05 -27.38
CA LYS A 34 40.07 -2.01 -28.14
C LYS A 34 39.10 -3.13 -27.73
N ASN A 35 39.58 -4.37 -27.59
CA ASN A 35 38.74 -5.49 -27.14
C ASN A 35 38.20 -5.26 -25.72
N THR A 36 39.00 -4.67 -24.83
CA THR A 36 38.58 -4.38 -23.46
C THR A 36 37.53 -3.27 -23.41
N GLN A 37 37.71 -2.22 -24.23
CA GLN A 37 36.73 -1.14 -24.35
C GLN A 37 35.39 -1.65 -24.91
N GLU A 38 35.43 -2.48 -25.95
CA GLU A 38 34.24 -3.09 -26.56
C GLU A 38 33.52 -4.03 -25.58
N MET A 39 34.26 -4.82 -24.79
CA MET A 39 33.71 -5.69 -23.75
C MET A 39 33.05 -4.88 -22.62
N VAL A 40 33.71 -3.83 -22.11
CA VAL A 40 33.19 -3.00 -21.02
C VAL A 40 31.94 -2.24 -21.46
N SER A 41 31.94 -1.61 -22.63
CA SER A 41 30.79 -0.87 -23.16
C SER A 41 29.59 -1.81 -23.36
N THR A 42 29.80 -2.98 -23.96
CA THR A 42 28.73 -3.98 -24.17
C THR A 42 28.17 -4.52 -22.85
N GLN A 43 29.03 -4.80 -21.86
CA GLN A 43 28.61 -5.35 -20.57
C GLN A 43 27.84 -4.30 -19.75
N VAL A 44 28.31 -3.06 -19.71
CA VAL A 44 27.64 -1.95 -19.00
C VAL A 44 26.29 -1.62 -19.64
N ASP A 45 26.21 -1.57 -20.98
CA ASP A 45 24.95 -1.34 -21.70
C ASP A 45 23.92 -2.44 -21.37
N SER A 46 24.34 -3.71 -21.39
CA SER A 46 23.47 -4.84 -21.04
C SER A 46 22.97 -4.79 -19.58
N LEU A 47 23.85 -4.48 -18.63
CA LEU A 47 23.54 -4.48 -17.19
C LEU A 47 22.60 -3.33 -16.81
N LEU A 48 22.87 -2.13 -17.32
CA LEU A 48 22.04 -0.96 -17.07
C LEU A 48 20.67 -1.10 -17.74
N LYS A 49 20.64 -1.66 -18.96
CA LYS A 49 19.39 -1.97 -19.64
C LYS A 49 18.54 -2.95 -18.83
N GLU A 50 19.11 -4.06 -18.37
CA GLU A 50 18.37 -5.07 -17.59
C GLU A 50 17.87 -4.50 -16.25
N THR A 51 18.74 -3.78 -15.52
CA THR A 51 18.40 -3.18 -14.22
C THR A 51 17.29 -2.13 -14.36
N ASN A 52 17.42 -1.23 -15.34
CA ASN A 52 16.42 -0.17 -15.57
C ASN A 52 15.10 -0.73 -16.11
N MET A 53 15.13 -1.75 -16.97
CA MET A 53 13.92 -2.43 -17.45
C MET A 53 13.15 -3.11 -16.30
N GLN A 54 13.86 -3.80 -15.39
CA GLN A 54 13.24 -4.39 -14.19
C GLN A 54 12.69 -3.32 -13.23
N GLY A 55 13.41 -2.21 -13.07
CA GLY A 55 12.96 -1.06 -12.27
C GLY A 55 11.68 -0.43 -12.82
N LEU A 56 11.62 -0.20 -14.13
CA LEU A 56 10.43 0.32 -14.82
C LEU A 56 9.24 -0.64 -14.69
N GLN A 57 9.47 -1.94 -14.89
CA GLN A 57 8.41 -2.94 -14.75
C GLN A 57 7.87 -3.01 -13.30
N SER A 58 8.76 -2.91 -12.31
CA SER A 58 8.39 -2.89 -10.89
C SER A 58 7.60 -1.61 -10.54
N LEU A 59 7.99 -0.46 -11.12
CA LEU A 59 7.24 0.80 -10.97
C LEU A 59 5.86 0.71 -11.62
N ALA A 60 5.74 0.18 -12.83
CA ALA A 60 4.45 -0.05 -13.49
C ALA A 60 3.57 -0.99 -12.64
N GLY A 61 4.13 -2.07 -12.12
CA GLY A 61 3.43 -3.03 -11.25
C GLY A 61 2.94 -2.41 -9.95
N LYS A 62 3.77 -1.59 -9.29
CA LYS A 62 3.37 -0.87 -8.06
C LYS A 62 2.17 0.04 -8.31
N ASN A 63 2.22 0.86 -9.36
CA ASN A 63 1.14 1.79 -9.70
C ASN A 63 -0.13 1.06 -10.17
N ALA A 64 0.04 -0.05 -10.90
CA ALA A 64 -1.07 -0.91 -11.27
C ALA A 64 -1.80 -1.46 -10.02
N GLY A 65 -1.04 -1.90 -9.01
CA GLY A 65 -1.58 -2.34 -7.73
C GLY A 65 -2.29 -1.23 -6.94
N GLU A 66 -1.78 0.00 -6.97
CA GLU A 66 -2.41 1.15 -6.31
C GLU A 66 -3.77 1.50 -6.94
N ILE A 67 -3.83 1.58 -8.27
CA ILE A 67 -5.07 1.83 -9.02
C ILE A 67 -6.05 0.67 -8.80
N GLN A 68 -5.58 -0.57 -8.86
CA GLN A 68 -6.38 -1.76 -8.60
C GLN A 68 -7.02 -1.69 -7.21
N ALA A 69 -6.24 -1.42 -6.17
CA ALA A 69 -6.73 -1.39 -4.80
C ALA A 69 -7.86 -0.37 -4.61
N GLN A 70 -7.74 0.81 -5.24
CA GLN A 70 -8.80 1.82 -5.16
C GLN A 70 -10.08 1.39 -5.89
N LEU A 71 -9.96 0.83 -7.10
CA LEU A 71 -11.12 0.37 -7.88
C LEU A 71 -11.80 -0.83 -7.21
N GLU A 72 -11.04 -1.74 -6.60
CA GLU A 72 -11.58 -2.92 -5.91
C GLU A 72 -12.43 -2.51 -4.69
N LEU A 73 -12.10 -1.42 -3.98
CA LEU A 73 -12.95 -0.91 -2.89
C LEU A 73 -14.39 -0.62 -3.34
N ALA A 74 -14.55 -0.06 -4.54
CA ALA A 74 -15.88 0.22 -5.09
C ALA A 74 -16.57 -1.03 -5.62
N LEU A 75 -15.80 -1.97 -6.19
CA LEU A 75 -16.33 -3.27 -6.59
C LEU A 75 -16.81 -4.07 -5.37
N ASP A 76 -16.07 -4.07 -4.27
CA ASP A 76 -16.46 -4.70 -3.00
C ASP A 76 -17.68 -4.03 -2.36
N ALA A 77 -17.77 -2.70 -2.41
CA ALA A 77 -18.97 -1.99 -1.99
C ALA A 77 -20.18 -2.41 -2.84
N ALA A 78 -20.02 -2.52 -4.16
CA ALA A 78 -21.05 -3.00 -5.08
C ALA A 78 -21.46 -4.45 -4.78
N ARG A 79 -20.49 -5.35 -4.53
CA ARG A 79 -20.75 -6.75 -4.12
C ARG A 79 -21.54 -6.81 -2.83
N THR A 80 -21.13 -6.04 -1.82
CA THR A 80 -21.79 -5.98 -0.52
C THR A 80 -23.25 -5.51 -0.66
N MET A 81 -23.48 -4.46 -1.44
CA MET A 81 -24.83 -3.99 -1.72
C MET A 81 -25.65 -5.03 -2.48
N ALA A 82 -25.10 -5.64 -3.54
CA ALA A 82 -25.79 -6.64 -4.33
C ALA A 82 -26.19 -7.87 -3.49
N ASN A 83 -25.27 -8.40 -2.68
CA ASN A 83 -25.53 -9.53 -1.78
C ASN A 83 -26.58 -9.19 -0.73
N THR A 84 -26.54 -7.97 -0.16
CA THR A 84 -27.56 -7.50 0.79
C THR A 84 -28.95 -7.45 0.12
N PHE A 85 -29.00 -6.99 -1.13
CA PHE A 85 -30.25 -6.87 -1.89
C PHE A 85 -30.78 -8.24 -2.32
N GLU A 86 -29.90 -9.19 -2.62
CA GLU A 86 -30.22 -10.60 -2.89
C GLU A 86 -30.90 -11.25 -1.69
N VAL A 87 -30.27 -11.18 -0.50
CA VAL A 87 -30.81 -11.76 0.75
C VAL A 87 -32.19 -11.16 1.09
N ALA A 88 -32.38 -9.86 0.83
CA ALA A 88 -33.66 -9.20 1.06
C ALA A 88 -34.78 -9.63 0.08
N LYS A 89 -34.42 -10.34 -0.99
CA LYS A 89 -35.37 -10.86 -2.00
C LYS A 89 -35.61 -12.36 -1.91
N GLU A 90 -34.81 -13.07 -1.14
CA GLU A 90 -34.94 -14.50 -0.99
C GLU A 90 -36.25 -14.89 -0.30
N GLN A 91 -36.90 -15.96 -0.79
CA GLN A 91 -38.15 -16.44 -0.21
C GLN A 91 -37.91 -17.00 1.19
N GLY A 92 -38.65 -16.50 2.19
CA GLY A 92 -38.47 -16.89 3.59
C GLY A 92 -37.44 -16.06 4.34
N SER A 93 -36.82 -15.06 3.69
CA SER A 93 -35.98 -14.08 4.38
C SER A 93 -36.79 -13.28 5.39
N SER A 94 -36.27 -13.13 6.60
CA SER A 94 -36.84 -12.23 7.61
C SER A 94 -36.55 -10.75 7.28
N LEU A 95 -35.55 -10.50 6.43
CA LEU A 95 -35.10 -9.17 6.05
C LEU A 95 -35.95 -8.62 4.89
N HIS A 96 -36.85 -7.69 5.21
CA HIS A 96 -37.71 -7.03 4.22
C HIS A 96 -37.17 -5.62 3.91
N ILE A 97 -36.59 -5.44 2.72
CA ILE A 97 -36.07 -4.14 2.26
C ILE A 97 -36.94 -3.61 1.11
N GLY A 98 -37.55 -2.44 1.32
CA GLY A 98 -38.30 -1.70 0.30
C GLY A 98 -37.43 -0.64 -0.40
N ARG A 99 -38.04 0.11 -1.32
CA ARG A 99 -37.37 1.17 -2.10
C ARG A 99 -36.63 2.18 -1.21
N ASP A 100 -37.28 2.65 -0.15
CA ASP A 100 -36.69 3.65 0.75
C ASP A 100 -35.43 3.13 1.46
N GLN A 101 -35.46 1.87 1.91
CA GLN A 101 -34.32 1.25 2.58
C GLN A 101 -33.17 0.97 1.58
N LEU A 102 -33.47 0.48 0.37
CA LEU A 102 -32.46 0.34 -0.69
C LEU A 102 -31.79 1.69 -0.98
N ASN A 103 -32.59 2.75 -1.11
CA ASN A 103 -32.10 4.09 -1.41
C ASN A 103 -31.24 4.65 -0.26
N ALA A 104 -31.64 4.39 0.99
CA ALA A 104 -30.88 4.78 2.18
C ALA A 104 -29.52 4.06 2.27
N ILE A 105 -29.47 2.78 1.89
CA ILE A 105 -28.21 2.00 1.83
C ILE A 105 -27.26 2.64 0.80
N LEU A 106 -27.73 2.88 -0.43
CA LEU A 106 -26.94 3.53 -1.48
C LEU A 106 -26.36 4.86 -0.99
N LEU A 107 -27.21 5.72 -0.41
CA LEU A 107 -26.78 7.01 0.15
C LEU A 107 -25.75 6.86 1.28
N ASN A 108 -25.92 5.87 2.17
CA ASN A 108 -24.99 5.64 3.27
C ASN A 108 -23.61 5.19 2.77
N VAL A 109 -23.60 4.26 1.81
CA VAL A 109 -22.36 3.77 1.19
C VAL A 109 -21.61 4.93 0.51
N LEU A 110 -22.31 5.79 -0.24
CA LEU A 110 -21.68 6.97 -0.83
C LEU A 110 -21.14 7.93 0.24
N LYS A 111 -21.87 8.16 1.34
CA LYS A 111 -21.43 9.03 2.44
C LYS A 111 -20.18 8.51 3.15
N ARG A 112 -20.06 7.19 3.33
CA ARG A 112 -18.90 6.57 4.00
C ARG A 112 -17.67 6.52 3.10
N ASN A 113 -17.86 6.37 1.79
CA ASN A 113 -16.77 6.26 0.83
C ASN A 113 -16.55 7.59 0.10
N LYS A 114 -15.68 8.45 0.65
CA LYS A 114 -15.42 9.80 0.11
C LYS A 114 -14.81 9.80 -1.29
N GLY A 115 -14.13 8.73 -1.68
CA GLY A 115 -13.55 8.59 -3.02
C GLY A 115 -14.58 8.28 -4.11
N PHE A 116 -15.78 7.79 -3.75
CA PHE A 116 -16.79 7.45 -4.75
C PHE A 116 -17.43 8.72 -5.32
N ASN A 117 -17.54 8.76 -6.64
CA ASN A 117 -18.35 9.73 -7.35
C ASN A 117 -19.84 9.45 -7.16
N GLY A 118 -20.24 8.17 -7.11
CA GLY A 118 -21.63 7.82 -6.89
C GLY A 118 -21.88 6.37 -6.54
N THR A 119 -23.10 6.08 -6.07
CA THR A 119 -23.62 4.75 -5.85
C THR A 119 -24.99 4.65 -6.49
N TYR A 120 -25.30 3.50 -7.09
CA TYR A 120 -26.51 3.34 -7.85
C TYR A 120 -27.06 1.93 -7.81
N SER A 121 -28.31 1.82 -8.23
CA SER A 121 -28.93 0.53 -8.47
C SER A 121 -29.94 0.64 -9.60
N CYS A 122 -30.02 -0.41 -10.43
CA CYS A 122 -30.97 -0.48 -11.54
C CYS A 122 -31.64 -1.85 -11.51
N TRP A 123 -32.95 -1.89 -11.32
CA TRP A 123 -33.72 -3.12 -11.10
C TRP A 123 -34.58 -3.45 -12.29
N GLU A 124 -34.77 -4.73 -12.63
CA GLU A 124 -35.71 -5.14 -13.67
C GLU A 124 -37.14 -4.59 -13.40
N PRO A 125 -37.97 -4.39 -14.45
CA PRO A 125 -39.33 -3.88 -14.25
C PRO A 125 -40.11 -4.68 -13.21
N ASN A 126 -40.70 -3.98 -12.24
CA ASN A 126 -41.48 -4.55 -11.13
C ASN A 126 -40.70 -5.51 -10.20
N ALA A 127 -39.36 -5.55 -10.26
CA ALA A 127 -38.54 -6.52 -9.55
C ALA A 127 -38.45 -6.30 -8.02
N ILE A 128 -38.71 -5.10 -7.53
CA ILE A 128 -38.66 -4.79 -6.10
C ILE A 128 -39.99 -5.12 -5.41
N ASP A 129 -41.10 -4.54 -5.87
CA ASP A 129 -42.37 -4.55 -5.14
C ASP A 129 -43.59 -4.76 -6.03
N GLY A 130 -43.41 -4.97 -7.34
CA GLY A 130 -44.53 -5.11 -8.27
C GLY A 130 -45.29 -3.81 -8.57
N ARG A 131 -44.79 -2.66 -8.11
CA ARG A 131 -45.54 -1.39 -8.06
C ARG A 131 -44.87 -0.24 -8.81
N ASP A 132 -44.04 -0.51 -9.83
CA ASP A 132 -43.34 0.55 -10.58
C ASP A 132 -44.29 1.66 -11.04
N ALA A 133 -45.50 1.32 -11.51
CA ALA A 133 -46.48 2.29 -12.00
C ALA A 133 -46.86 3.39 -10.99
N ASP A 134 -46.79 3.10 -9.68
CA ASP A 134 -47.10 4.05 -8.61
C ASP A 134 -45.98 5.08 -8.41
N PHE A 135 -44.78 4.81 -8.93
CA PHE A 135 -43.58 5.62 -8.74
C PHE A 135 -43.14 6.33 -10.03
N ARG A 136 -44.06 6.61 -10.96
CA ARG A 136 -43.84 7.45 -12.16
C ARG A 136 -43.75 8.94 -11.79
N VAL A 137 -42.82 9.22 -10.89
CA VAL A 137 -42.53 10.54 -10.34
C VAL A 137 -41.02 10.74 -10.42
N ASP A 138 -40.59 11.94 -10.77
CA ASP A 138 -39.17 12.31 -10.78
C ASP A 138 -38.70 12.62 -9.35
N LYS A 139 -38.78 11.60 -8.49
CA LYS A 139 -38.47 11.69 -7.07
C LYS A 139 -37.71 10.45 -6.62
N ASP A 140 -36.74 10.67 -5.73
CA ASP A 140 -35.97 9.61 -5.07
C ASP A 140 -35.20 8.70 -6.05
N GLY A 141 -34.95 9.17 -7.28
CA GLY A 141 -34.21 8.46 -8.32
C GLY A 141 -35.01 7.43 -9.13
N ASN A 142 -36.34 7.42 -9.01
CA ASN A 142 -37.19 6.58 -9.87
C ASN A 142 -37.28 7.14 -11.28
N ASN A 143 -37.40 6.27 -12.28
CA ASN A 143 -37.61 6.70 -13.66
C ASN A 143 -38.99 7.37 -13.79
N ALA A 144 -39.03 8.64 -14.19
CA ALA A 144 -40.27 9.42 -14.25
C ALA A 144 -41.33 8.87 -15.22
N VAL A 145 -40.94 8.09 -16.23
CA VAL A 145 -41.85 7.55 -17.26
C VAL A 145 -42.36 6.15 -16.87
N THR A 146 -41.45 5.26 -16.47
CA THR A 146 -41.78 3.85 -16.20
C THR A 146 -42.10 3.60 -14.73
N GLY A 147 -41.50 4.38 -13.83
CA GLY A 147 -41.51 4.22 -12.37
C GLY A 147 -40.59 3.11 -11.86
N ARG A 148 -39.73 2.62 -12.74
CA ARG A 148 -38.65 1.68 -12.44
C ARG A 148 -37.69 2.28 -11.41
N PHE A 149 -37.23 1.46 -10.46
CA PHE A 149 -36.26 1.90 -9.45
C PHE A 149 -34.86 1.97 -10.05
N THR A 150 -34.39 3.20 -10.27
CA THR A 150 -33.13 3.50 -10.95
C THR A 150 -32.31 4.59 -10.25
N PRO A 151 -32.20 4.61 -8.91
CA PRO A 151 -31.54 5.72 -8.24
C PRO A 151 -30.04 5.74 -8.53
N TYR A 152 -29.54 6.95 -8.77
CA TYR A 152 -28.12 7.26 -8.81
C TYR A 152 -27.83 8.39 -7.83
N TRP A 153 -27.25 8.05 -6.69
CA TRP A 153 -26.69 9.03 -5.78
C TRP A 153 -25.32 9.44 -6.31
N THR A 154 -25.12 10.74 -6.45
CA THR A 154 -23.88 11.32 -6.97
C THR A 154 -23.34 12.38 -6.03
N ARG A 155 -22.03 12.62 -6.12
CA ARG A 155 -21.30 13.65 -5.42
C ARG A 155 -20.70 14.61 -6.45
N ASP A 156 -20.94 15.91 -6.31
CA ASP A 156 -20.27 16.92 -7.13
C ASP A 156 -18.85 17.24 -6.62
N ASP A 157 -18.09 18.03 -7.38
CA ASP A 157 -16.73 18.45 -7.00
C ASP A 157 -16.66 19.22 -5.66
N LYS A 158 -17.78 19.77 -5.18
CA LYS A 158 -17.88 20.49 -3.90
C LYS A 158 -18.28 19.55 -2.75
N GLY A 159 -18.50 18.27 -3.03
CA GLY A 159 -18.91 17.26 -2.08
C GLY A 159 -20.42 17.18 -1.83
N ASN A 160 -21.24 17.95 -2.54
CA ASN A 160 -22.70 17.94 -2.41
C ASN A 160 -23.28 16.65 -2.99
N ILE A 161 -24.19 16.02 -2.24
CA ILE A 161 -24.80 14.76 -2.64
C ILE A 161 -26.23 15.01 -3.12
N ALA A 162 -26.56 14.48 -4.31
CA ALA A 162 -27.89 14.52 -4.89
C ALA A 162 -28.26 13.18 -5.53
N VAL A 163 -29.56 12.91 -5.68
CA VAL A 163 -30.07 11.72 -6.39
C VAL A 163 -30.69 12.14 -7.71
N GLN A 164 -30.40 11.38 -8.77
CA GLN A 164 -31.03 11.49 -10.08
C GLN A 164 -31.39 10.08 -10.59
N PRO A 165 -32.39 9.93 -11.48
CA PRO A 165 -32.62 8.66 -12.14
C PRO A 165 -31.46 8.34 -13.11
N LEU A 166 -31.05 7.07 -13.14
CA LEU A 166 -30.14 6.57 -14.16
C LEU A 166 -30.76 6.74 -15.54
N VAL A 167 -29.92 6.97 -16.53
CA VAL A 167 -30.29 7.03 -17.95
C VAL A 167 -29.45 6.04 -18.75
N GLU A 168 -29.90 5.74 -19.97
CA GLU A 168 -29.16 4.96 -20.97
C GLU A 168 -28.83 3.50 -20.58
N TYR A 169 -29.49 2.95 -19.55
CA TYR A 169 -29.25 1.59 -19.06
C TYR A 169 -29.80 0.47 -19.98
N ASP A 170 -30.87 0.74 -20.73
CA ASP A 170 -31.54 -0.23 -21.62
C ASP A 170 -31.16 -0.06 -23.11
N THR A 171 -30.19 0.78 -23.46
CA THR A 171 -29.79 0.99 -24.87
C THR A 171 -28.48 0.30 -25.23
N TYR A 172 -28.44 -0.27 -26.44
CA TYR A 172 -27.25 -0.83 -27.06
C TYR A 172 -26.49 0.19 -27.92
N ASP A 173 -26.91 1.45 -27.90
CA ASP A 173 -26.19 2.55 -28.53
C ASP A 173 -24.80 2.72 -27.89
N LYS A 174 -23.86 3.24 -28.68
CA LYS A 174 -22.50 3.53 -28.23
C LYS A 174 -22.30 5.03 -28.04
N HIS A 175 -21.49 5.39 -27.05
CA HIS A 175 -20.91 6.73 -26.95
C HIS A 175 -19.93 6.98 -28.10
N PRO A 176 -19.54 8.24 -28.38
CA PRO A 176 -18.57 8.56 -29.42
C PRO A 176 -17.23 7.82 -29.30
N ASN A 177 -16.81 7.44 -28.08
CA ASN A 177 -15.61 6.65 -27.84
C ASN A 177 -15.81 5.13 -28.05
N GLY A 178 -16.99 4.70 -28.49
CA GLY A 178 -17.29 3.30 -28.77
C GLY A 178 -17.75 2.46 -27.56
N VAL A 179 -17.75 3.03 -26.35
CA VAL A 179 -18.27 2.38 -25.13
C VAL A 179 -19.79 2.20 -25.24
N LEU A 180 -20.28 1.02 -24.89
CA LEU A 180 -21.71 0.72 -24.83
C LEU A 180 -22.37 1.54 -23.72
N LYS A 181 -23.37 2.37 -24.04
CA LYS A 181 -24.03 3.25 -23.08
C LYS A 181 -24.66 2.48 -21.92
N GLY A 182 -25.40 1.42 -22.23
CA GLY A 182 -25.98 0.51 -21.22
C GLY A 182 -25.02 -0.58 -20.75
N GLY A 183 -23.73 -0.54 -21.10
CA GLY A 183 -22.80 -1.65 -20.89
C GLY A 183 -22.63 -2.06 -19.42
N TRP A 184 -22.74 -1.11 -18.50
CA TRP A 184 -22.68 -1.30 -17.06
C TRP A 184 -23.90 -2.06 -16.52
N TYR A 185 -25.06 -2.00 -17.20
CA TYR A 185 -26.26 -2.75 -16.85
C TYR A 185 -26.41 -4.05 -17.65
N ILE A 186 -26.21 -3.97 -18.96
CA ILE A 186 -26.41 -5.08 -19.90
C ILE A 186 -25.41 -6.20 -19.65
N THR A 187 -24.14 -5.88 -19.38
CA THR A 187 -23.10 -6.91 -19.20
C THR A 187 -23.39 -7.79 -17.98
N PRO A 188 -23.66 -7.24 -16.77
CA PRO A 188 -24.06 -8.08 -15.65
C PRO A 188 -25.37 -8.84 -15.87
N ARG A 189 -26.35 -8.22 -16.55
CA ARG A 189 -27.64 -8.87 -16.86
C ARG A 189 -27.50 -10.10 -17.76
N GLU A 190 -26.70 -10.00 -18.82
CA GLU A 190 -26.58 -11.06 -19.83
C GLU A 190 -25.61 -12.16 -19.44
N LYS A 191 -24.53 -11.78 -18.73
CA LYS A 191 -23.44 -12.72 -18.39
C LYS A 191 -23.49 -13.23 -16.96
N ASN A 192 -24.33 -12.65 -16.09
CA ASN A 192 -24.40 -12.96 -14.66
C ASN A 192 -23.03 -12.86 -13.95
N ILE A 193 -22.18 -11.94 -14.40
CA ILE A 193 -20.88 -11.64 -13.79
C ILE A 193 -20.82 -10.15 -13.48
N GLU A 194 -19.99 -9.78 -12.51
CA GLU A 194 -19.65 -8.38 -12.30
C GLU A 194 -18.95 -7.77 -13.52
N SER A 195 -19.03 -6.45 -13.63
CA SER A 195 -18.46 -5.68 -14.73
C SER A 195 -17.76 -4.44 -14.18
N VAL A 196 -16.58 -4.14 -14.74
CA VAL A 196 -15.93 -2.84 -14.60
C VAL A 196 -15.89 -2.19 -15.97
N LEU A 197 -16.53 -1.03 -16.11
CA LEU A 197 -16.65 -0.30 -17.36
C LEU A 197 -15.98 1.06 -17.22
N GLY A 198 -15.07 1.38 -18.12
CA GLY A 198 -14.45 2.69 -18.21
C GLY A 198 -13.56 2.80 -19.44
N PRO A 199 -13.20 4.02 -19.86
CA PRO A 199 -13.73 5.30 -19.40
C PRO A 199 -15.14 5.58 -19.94
N LEU A 200 -16.14 5.70 -19.06
CA LEU A 200 -17.54 5.96 -19.42
C LEU A 200 -17.83 7.47 -19.36
N PRO A 201 -18.21 8.13 -20.46
CA PRO A 201 -18.62 9.53 -20.40
C PRO A 201 -20.04 9.62 -19.85
N TYR A 202 -20.21 10.35 -18.75
CA TYR A 202 -21.52 10.48 -18.09
C TYR A 202 -21.78 11.92 -17.63
N ILE A 203 -23.06 12.25 -17.41
CA ILE A 203 -23.47 13.55 -16.88
C ILE A 203 -23.84 13.38 -15.41
N VAL A 204 -23.04 13.98 -14.53
CA VAL A 204 -23.25 14.00 -13.08
C VAL A 204 -23.60 15.43 -12.67
N GLN A 205 -24.82 15.63 -12.14
CA GLN A 205 -25.33 16.94 -11.71
C GLN A 205 -25.15 18.07 -12.76
N GLY A 206 -25.27 17.74 -14.05
CA GLY A 206 -25.15 18.69 -15.16
C GLY A 206 -23.72 18.90 -15.69
N LYS A 207 -22.71 18.26 -15.10
CA LYS A 207 -21.31 18.30 -15.58
C LYS A 207 -20.96 16.97 -16.25
N GLN A 208 -20.28 17.05 -17.40
CA GLN A 208 -19.72 15.87 -18.05
C GLN A 208 -18.47 15.40 -17.30
N VAL A 209 -18.42 14.12 -16.95
CA VAL A 209 -17.31 13.47 -16.24
C VAL A 209 -16.98 12.12 -16.88
N TRP A 210 -15.80 11.60 -16.57
CA TRP A 210 -15.37 10.27 -16.97
C TRP A 210 -15.39 9.33 -15.78
N LEU A 211 -16.10 8.21 -15.92
CA LEU A 211 -16.30 7.27 -14.83
C LEU A 211 -15.58 5.94 -15.09
N ALA A 212 -15.07 5.36 -13.99
CA ALA A 212 -14.95 3.92 -13.83
C ALA A 212 -16.19 3.43 -13.08
N THR A 213 -16.93 2.51 -13.70
CA THR A 213 -18.24 2.06 -13.22
C THR A 213 -18.18 0.58 -12.89
N MET A 214 -18.35 0.26 -11.61
CA MET A 214 -18.32 -1.11 -11.08
C MET A 214 -19.77 -1.55 -10.84
N SER A 215 -20.18 -2.62 -11.49
CA SER A 215 -21.56 -3.13 -11.46
C SER A 215 -21.58 -4.60 -11.10
N VAL A 216 -22.38 -4.97 -10.10
CA VAL A 216 -22.52 -6.35 -9.64
C VAL A 216 -23.99 -6.78 -9.76
N PRO A 217 -24.29 -7.95 -10.35
CA PRO A 217 -25.65 -8.42 -10.51
C PRO A 217 -26.26 -8.84 -9.17
N VAL A 218 -27.51 -8.46 -8.95
CA VAL A 218 -28.37 -8.97 -7.88
C VAL A 218 -29.05 -10.22 -8.42
N MET A 219 -28.57 -11.38 -7.97
CA MET A 219 -29.08 -12.69 -8.37
C MET A 219 -29.93 -13.25 -7.25
N VAL A 220 -31.03 -13.95 -7.55
CA VAL A 220 -31.83 -14.64 -6.53
C VAL A 220 -32.25 -15.97 -7.12
N ASN A 221 -31.80 -17.08 -6.53
CA ASN A 221 -32.01 -18.43 -7.07
C ASN A 221 -31.61 -18.55 -8.56
N GLY A 222 -30.49 -17.92 -8.94
CA GLY A 222 -29.96 -17.95 -10.31
C GLY A 222 -30.71 -17.06 -11.32
N ARG A 223 -31.72 -16.29 -10.89
CA ARG A 223 -32.42 -15.30 -11.72
C ARG A 223 -31.89 -13.89 -11.42
N PHE A 224 -31.66 -13.11 -12.48
CA PHE A 224 -31.27 -11.70 -12.38
C PHE A 224 -32.47 -10.80 -12.01
N TYR A 225 -32.29 -9.92 -11.02
CA TYR A 225 -33.30 -8.95 -10.57
C TYR A 225 -32.86 -7.48 -10.77
N GLY A 226 -31.58 -7.24 -10.97
CA GLY A 226 -31.03 -5.90 -11.10
C GLY A 226 -29.53 -5.88 -10.86
N ILE A 227 -28.98 -4.69 -10.67
CA ILE A 227 -27.58 -4.50 -10.25
C ILE A 227 -27.49 -3.53 -9.08
N ALA A 228 -26.40 -3.66 -8.32
CA ALA A 228 -25.88 -2.59 -7.48
C ALA A 228 -24.52 -2.17 -8.01
N GLY A 229 -24.18 -0.89 -7.86
CA GLY A 229 -22.92 -0.38 -8.36
C GLY A 229 -22.41 0.85 -7.65
N ALA A 230 -21.14 1.12 -7.89
CA ALA A 230 -20.42 2.29 -7.41
C ALA A 230 -19.53 2.82 -8.53
N ASP A 231 -19.32 4.13 -8.52
CA ASP A 231 -18.52 4.82 -9.53
C ASP A 231 -17.35 5.58 -8.89
N TYR A 232 -16.22 5.58 -9.58
CA TYR A 232 -15.17 6.58 -9.40
C TYR A 232 -15.15 7.57 -10.55
N ASN A 233 -14.80 8.81 -10.24
CA ASN A 233 -14.34 9.77 -11.24
C ASN A 233 -12.89 9.41 -11.60
N LEU A 234 -12.56 9.36 -12.89
CA LEU A 234 -11.21 9.02 -13.35
C LEU A 234 -10.13 10.07 -13.06
N ASP A 235 -10.50 11.23 -12.54
CA ASP A 235 -9.54 12.28 -12.14
C ASP A 235 -8.42 11.73 -11.21
N PHE A 236 -8.72 10.81 -10.28
CA PHE A 236 -7.68 10.24 -9.40
C PHE A 236 -6.67 9.37 -10.17
N VAL A 237 -7.12 8.65 -11.20
CA VAL A 237 -6.23 7.82 -12.04
C VAL A 237 -5.34 8.73 -12.89
N GLN A 238 -5.89 9.86 -13.34
CA GLN A 238 -5.16 10.90 -14.04
C GLN A 238 -4.09 11.56 -13.15
N ASP A 239 -4.41 11.86 -11.90
CA ASP A 239 -3.45 12.40 -10.93
C ASP A 239 -2.29 11.42 -10.67
N ILE A 240 -2.60 10.12 -10.48
CA ILE A 240 -1.57 9.08 -10.34
C ILE A 240 -0.66 9.04 -11.58
N ALA A 241 -1.22 9.08 -12.78
CA ALA A 241 -0.42 9.07 -14.01
C ALA A 241 0.57 10.25 -14.08
N VAL A 242 0.10 11.45 -13.71
CA VAL A 242 0.91 12.68 -13.71
C VAL A 242 2.00 12.65 -12.63
N ASP A 243 1.69 12.13 -11.44
CA ASP A 243 2.66 12.09 -10.34
C ASP A 243 3.76 11.04 -10.60
N VAL A 244 3.41 9.91 -11.21
CA VAL A 244 4.38 8.89 -11.64
C VAL A 244 5.29 9.44 -12.73
N ASP A 245 4.75 10.17 -13.70
CA ASP A 245 5.52 10.82 -14.76
C ASP A 245 6.53 11.83 -14.20
N LYS A 246 6.11 12.74 -13.30
CA LYS A 246 7.02 13.70 -12.65
C LYS A 246 8.16 13.03 -11.89
N ALA A 247 7.91 11.85 -11.30
CA ALA A 247 8.92 11.08 -10.58
C ALA A 247 9.86 10.29 -11.51
N LEU A 248 9.45 10.03 -12.76
CA LEU A 248 10.21 9.29 -13.76
C LEU A 248 11.23 10.19 -14.44
N PHE A 249 12.50 10.01 -14.09
CA PHE A 249 13.63 10.67 -14.76
C PHE A 249 13.47 12.20 -14.90
N GLY A 250 12.86 12.84 -13.90
CA GLY A 250 12.63 14.29 -13.90
C GLY A 250 11.48 14.77 -14.79
N GLY A 251 10.52 13.91 -15.15
CA GLY A 251 9.39 14.23 -16.03
C GLY A 251 9.67 14.00 -17.52
N GLU A 252 10.68 13.19 -17.84
CA GLU A 252 11.03 12.81 -19.21
C GLU A 252 10.37 11.47 -19.62
N GLY A 253 9.41 10.98 -18.83
CA GLY A 253 8.62 9.79 -19.10
C GLY A 253 7.26 10.11 -19.73
N GLN A 254 6.48 9.05 -19.95
CA GLN A 254 5.07 9.13 -20.28
C GLN A 254 4.35 7.96 -19.62
N VAL A 255 3.32 8.26 -18.86
CA VAL A 255 2.46 7.27 -18.19
C VAL A 255 1.06 7.34 -18.79
N SER A 256 0.54 6.18 -19.19
CA SER A 256 -0.83 5.99 -19.70
C SER A 256 -1.51 4.85 -18.96
N ILE A 257 -2.79 4.99 -18.65
CA ILE A 257 -3.61 3.90 -18.12
C ILE A 257 -4.60 3.54 -19.20
N ILE A 258 -4.67 2.26 -19.57
CA ILE A 258 -5.38 1.79 -20.76
C ILE A 258 -6.38 0.71 -20.35
N ALA A 259 -7.63 0.85 -20.79
CA ALA A 259 -8.67 -0.13 -20.57
C ALA A 259 -8.58 -1.35 -21.52
N ASP A 260 -9.32 -2.43 -21.23
CA ASP A 260 -9.34 -3.68 -22.01
C ASP A 260 -9.73 -3.50 -23.49
N ASN A 261 -10.44 -2.42 -23.78
CA ASN A 261 -10.92 -2.03 -25.10
C ASN A 261 -9.98 -1.06 -25.85
N GLY A 262 -8.82 -0.71 -25.26
CA GLY A 262 -7.82 0.16 -25.86
C GLY A 262 -8.09 1.66 -25.65
N LEU A 263 -9.04 2.02 -24.79
CA LEU A 263 -9.29 3.42 -24.45
C LEU A 263 -8.37 3.89 -23.33
N LEU A 264 -7.93 5.14 -23.43
CA LEU A 264 -7.14 5.81 -22.40
C LEU A 264 -8.05 6.18 -21.23
N VAL A 265 -7.73 5.66 -20.06
CA VAL A 265 -8.33 6.00 -18.77
C VAL A 265 -7.64 7.23 -18.19
N ALA A 266 -6.33 7.35 -18.41
CA ALA A 266 -5.51 8.49 -18.03
C ALA A 266 -4.28 8.59 -18.94
N GLN A 267 -3.78 9.81 -19.15
CA GLN A 267 -2.55 10.07 -19.88
C GLN A 267 -1.85 11.32 -19.29
N SER A 268 -0.62 11.13 -18.81
CA SER A 268 0.17 12.11 -18.05
C SER A 268 0.45 13.44 -18.78
N GLU A 269 0.84 13.41 -20.05
CA GLU A 269 1.17 14.62 -20.82
C GLU A 269 -0.06 15.46 -21.22
N ASN A 270 -1.22 14.84 -21.40
CA ASN A 270 -2.43 15.41 -21.96
C ASN A 270 -3.69 14.72 -21.40
N ALA A 271 -4.17 15.23 -20.28
CA ALA A 271 -5.39 14.77 -19.61
C ALA A 271 -6.66 14.83 -20.48
N ASN A 272 -6.68 15.59 -21.58
CA ASN A 272 -7.85 15.64 -22.48
C ASN A 272 -7.99 14.39 -23.36
N MET A 273 -7.02 13.47 -23.32
CA MET A 273 -7.01 12.24 -24.11
C MET A 273 -7.87 11.12 -23.50
N ILE A 274 -8.44 11.31 -22.29
CA ILE A 274 -9.32 10.31 -21.67
C ILE A 274 -10.48 9.98 -22.62
N GLY A 275 -10.71 8.68 -22.84
CA GLY A 275 -11.69 8.18 -23.80
C GLY A 275 -11.22 8.15 -25.26
N GLY A 276 -10.04 8.67 -25.58
CA GLY A 276 -9.36 8.43 -26.84
C GLY A 276 -8.74 7.03 -26.91
N HIS A 277 -8.41 6.56 -28.10
CA HIS A 277 -7.74 5.26 -28.26
C HIS A 277 -6.22 5.41 -28.09
N PHE A 278 -5.57 4.47 -27.40
CA PHE A 278 -4.15 4.60 -27.03
C PHE A 278 -3.17 4.56 -28.22
N ASN A 279 -3.61 4.10 -29.39
CA ASN A 279 -2.82 4.19 -30.64
C ASN A 279 -2.52 5.64 -31.08
N GLN A 280 -3.23 6.63 -30.54
CA GLN A 280 -2.93 8.05 -30.76
C GLN A 280 -1.69 8.50 -29.95
N VAL A 281 -1.36 7.78 -28.88
CA VAL A 281 -0.15 7.97 -28.06
C VAL A 281 1.00 7.14 -28.64
N MET A 282 0.71 5.95 -29.18
CA MET A 282 1.71 5.12 -29.87
C MET A 282 1.19 4.58 -31.21
N ALA A 283 1.67 5.13 -32.32
CA ALA A 283 1.29 4.67 -33.65
C ALA A 283 1.92 3.32 -34.02
N ASP A 284 3.17 3.11 -33.60
CA ASP A 284 3.95 1.92 -33.95
C ASP A 284 3.91 0.86 -32.85
N GLY A 285 3.61 -0.39 -33.20
CA GLY A 285 3.67 -1.52 -32.27
C GLY A 285 2.56 -1.60 -31.22
N TRP A 286 1.50 -0.80 -31.36
CA TRP A 286 0.35 -0.78 -30.45
C TRP A 286 -0.43 -2.11 -30.43
N GLU A 287 -0.50 -2.84 -31.55
CA GLU A 287 -1.25 -4.11 -31.63
C GLU A 287 -0.72 -5.18 -30.68
N ASN A 288 0.61 -5.23 -30.49
CA ASN A 288 1.24 -6.17 -29.57
C ASN A 288 0.96 -5.79 -28.12
N ILE A 289 0.99 -4.49 -27.81
CA ILE A 289 0.62 -3.97 -26.49
C ILE A 289 -0.86 -4.25 -26.22
N PHE A 290 -1.73 -4.04 -27.21
CA PHE A 290 -3.16 -4.28 -27.07
C PHE A 290 -3.47 -5.74 -26.74
N LYS A 291 -2.80 -6.68 -27.43
CA LYS A 291 -2.93 -8.12 -27.11
C LYS A 291 -2.47 -8.44 -25.69
N ALA A 292 -1.36 -7.85 -25.25
CA ALA A 292 -0.85 -8.07 -23.90
C ALA A 292 -1.76 -7.46 -22.82
N ILE A 293 -2.37 -6.30 -23.08
CA ILE A 293 -3.44 -5.73 -22.24
C ILE A 293 -4.59 -6.73 -22.15
N GLN A 294 -5.08 -7.23 -23.28
CA GLN A 294 -6.21 -8.17 -23.30
C GLN A 294 -5.93 -9.52 -22.61
N SER A 295 -4.68 -9.99 -22.65
CA SER A 295 -4.27 -11.22 -21.95
C SER A 295 -3.89 -11.00 -20.48
N GLY A 296 -3.75 -9.75 -20.03
CA GLY A 296 -3.28 -9.42 -18.69
C GLY A 296 -1.81 -9.77 -18.46
N GLU A 297 -0.97 -9.70 -19.50
CA GLU A 297 0.46 -9.99 -19.42
C GLU A 297 1.27 -8.74 -19.11
N ALA A 298 2.16 -8.84 -18.13
CA ALA A 298 3.18 -7.83 -17.90
C ALA A 298 4.30 -7.99 -18.95
N MET A 299 4.78 -6.87 -19.49
CA MET A 299 5.82 -6.88 -20.51
C MET A 299 6.72 -5.66 -20.34
N VAL A 300 7.98 -5.82 -20.71
CA VAL A 300 8.93 -4.73 -20.90
C VAL A 300 9.66 -4.96 -22.23
N ARG A 301 9.75 -3.94 -23.07
CA ARG A 301 10.39 -4.04 -24.38
C ARG A 301 11.15 -2.77 -24.75
N ASP A 302 12.21 -2.96 -25.51
CA ASP A 302 12.93 -1.90 -26.21
C ASP A 302 12.31 -1.77 -27.60
N ASN A 303 11.63 -0.65 -27.86
CA ASN A 303 11.00 -0.39 -29.16
C ASN A 303 11.95 0.45 -30.02
N GLU A 304 12.72 -0.24 -30.87
CA GLU A 304 13.70 0.41 -31.74
C GLU A 304 13.08 1.39 -32.75
N ALA A 305 11.79 1.21 -33.11
CA ALA A 305 11.13 2.05 -34.11
C ALA A 305 10.89 3.48 -33.60
N ASN A 306 10.55 3.65 -32.32
CA ASN A 306 10.30 4.96 -31.70
C ASN A 306 11.37 5.38 -30.68
N GLY A 307 12.36 4.50 -30.41
CA GLY A 307 13.45 4.77 -29.46
C GLY A 307 13.00 4.82 -28.00
N MET A 308 11.88 4.18 -27.65
CA MET A 308 11.31 4.16 -26.31
C MET A 308 11.49 2.80 -25.65
N ILE A 309 11.77 2.80 -24.34
CA ILE A 309 11.57 1.64 -23.48
C ILE A 309 10.13 1.69 -22.99
N GLU A 310 9.38 0.63 -23.27
CA GLU A 310 7.96 0.54 -22.99
C GLU A 310 7.72 -0.61 -22.03
N THR A 311 7.07 -0.33 -20.91
CA THR A 311 6.62 -1.35 -19.97
C THR A 311 5.12 -1.26 -19.75
N ILE A 312 4.50 -2.42 -19.60
CA ILE A 312 3.10 -2.55 -19.23
C ILE A 312 2.97 -3.47 -18.02
N ALA A 313 2.08 -3.09 -17.11
CA ALA A 313 1.68 -3.92 -15.99
C ALA A 313 0.15 -3.99 -15.92
N PRO A 314 -0.42 -5.20 -15.82
CA PRO A 314 -1.86 -5.40 -15.78
C PRO A 314 -2.45 -4.94 -14.43
N ILE A 315 -3.65 -4.40 -14.50
CA ILE A 315 -4.56 -4.06 -13.41
C ILE A 315 -5.72 -5.05 -13.52
N PRO A 316 -5.67 -6.20 -12.84
CA PRO A 316 -6.78 -7.13 -12.82
C PRO A 316 -7.95 -6.51 -12.03
N LEU A 317 -9.15 -6.54 -12.61
CA LEU A 317 -10.35 -5.89 -12.07
C LEU A 317 -11.40 -6.95 -11.75
N GLY A 318 -11.48 -7.36 -10.48
CA GLY A 318 -12.33 -8.46 -10.03
C GLY A 318 -12.27 -9.70 -10.93
N ASN A 319 -13.41 -10.35 -11.08
CA ASN A 319 -13.63 -11.54 -11.91
C ASN A 319 -14.20 -11.19 -13.30
N THR A 320 -13.85 -10.01 -13.84
CA THR A 320 -14.37 -9.53 -15.12
C THR A 320 -13.70 -10.18 -16.34
N GLY A 321 -12.47 -10.68 -16.18
CA GLY A 321 -11.62 -11.12 -17.29
C GLY A 321 -11.20 -10.00 -18.24
N LYS A 322 -11.30 -8.73 -17.80
CA LYS A 322 -11.05 -7.52 -18.59
C LYS A 322 -10.07 -6.60 -17.83
N PRO A 323 -8.78 -6.94 -17.80
CA PRO A 323 -7.80 -6.14 -17.08
C PRO A 323 -7.61 -4.78 -17.78
N TRP A 324 -7.31 -3.76 -16.98
CA TRP A 324 -6.68 -2.54 -17.50
C TRP A 324 -5.17 -2.71 -17.41
N SER A 325 -4.39 -1.73 -17.88
CA SER A 325 -2.95 -1.74 -17.70
C SER A 325 -2.39 -0.35 -17.47
N VAL A 326 -1.36 -0.27 -16.64
CA VAL A 326 -0.45 0.88 -16.61
C VAL A 326 0.60 0.66 -17.68
N MET A 327 0.80 1.64 -18.53
CA MET A 327 1.87 1.70 -19.52
C MET A 327 2.80 2.86 -19.18
N ILE A 328 4.10 2.57 -19.06
CA ILE A 328 5.14 3.58 -18.89
C ILE A 328 6.04 3.52 -20.11
N GLN A 329 6.28 4.67 -20.73
CA GLN A 329 7.18 4.84 -21.86
C GLN A 329 8.26 5.84 -21.45
N VAL A 330 9.53 5.48 -21.63
CA VAL A 330 10.65 6.39 -21.35
C VAL A 330 11.60 6.37 -22.54
N PRO A 331 12.09 7.52 -23.03
CA PRO A 331 13.08 7.55 -24.10
C PRO A 331 14.33 6.77 -23.71
N LYS A 332 14.79 5.87 -24.59
CA LYS A 332 15.99 5.04 -24.36
C LYS A 332 17.22 5.88 -24.03
N LYS A 333 17.36 7.03 -24.68
CA LYS A 333 18.44 8.01 -24.42
C LYS A 333 18.46 8.55 -22.99
N VAL A 334 17.30 8.65 -22.34
CA VAL A 334 17.17 9.12 -20.94
C VAL A 334 17.54 7.98 -19.99
N VAL A 335 17.05 6.77 -20.27
CA VAL A 335 17.36 5.57 -19.47
C VAL A 335 18.85 5.18 -19.55
N LEU A 336 19.49 5.43 -20.69
CA LEU A 336 20.91 5.09 -20.92
C LEU A 336 21.85 6.31 -20.84
N ALA A 337 21.39 7.47 -20.39
CA ALA A 337 22.18 8.70 -20.37
C ALA A 337 23.52 8.53 -19.63
N GLU A 338 23.52 7.82 -18.50
CA GLU A 338 24.74 7.52 -17.73
C GLU A 338 25.69 6.57 -18.46
N ALA A 339 25.15 5.59 -19.19
CA ALA A 339 25.94 4.67 -20.03
C ALA A 339 26.60 5.42 -21.20
N MET A 340 25.85 6.32 -21.84
CA MET A 340 26.30 7.12 -22.97
C MET A 340 27.39 8.12 -22.55
N ALA A 341 27.25 8.77 -21.37
CA ALA A 341 28.27 9.66 -20.83
C ALA A 341 29.57 8.92 -20.47
N LEU A 342 29.46 7.66 -20.03
CA LEU A 342 30.62 6.80 -19.76
C LEU A 342 31.31 6.35 -21.06
N ASP A 343 30.55 6.00 -22.10
CA ASP A 343 31.08 5.61 -23.42
C ASP A 343 31.82 6.78 -24.10
N GLU A 344 31.29 8.00 -23.96
CA GLU A 344 31.94 9.24 -24.44
C GLU A 344 33.28 9.50 -23.71
N GLN A 345 33.32 9.39 -22.38
CA GLN A 345 34.57 9.52 -21.61
C GLN A 345 35.61 8.42 -21.94
N MET A 346 35.16 7.20 -22.20
CA MET A 346 36.05 6.07 -22.53
C MET A 346 36.68 6.24 -23.92
N THR A 347 35.94 6.82 -24.87
CA THR A 347 36.42 7.11 -26.22
C THR A 347 37.46 8.23 -26.22
N GLU A 348 37.26 9.30 -25.44
CA GLU A 348 38.25 10.39 -25.29
C GLU A 348 39.57 9.91 -24.68
N ARG A 349 39.53 8.98 -23.71
CA ARG A 349 40.74 8.40 -23.11
C ARG A 349 41.43 7.38 -24.01
N GLY A 350 40.68 6.63 -24.81
CA GLY A 350 41.20 5.64 -25.76
C GLY A 350 42.16 6.26 -26.79
N ASP A 351 41.78 7.38 -27.40
CA ASP A 351 42.58 8.06 -28.42
C ASP A 351 43.89 8.65 -27.87
N SER A 352 43.86 9.17 -26.64
CA SER A 352 45.06 9.69 -25.96
C SER A 352 46.06 8.58 -25.63
N SER A 353 45.57 7.38 -25.28
CA SER A 353 46.42 6.23 -24.95
C SER A 353 47.10 5.60 -26.18
N ALA A 354 46.43 5.58 -27.34
CA ALA A 354 46.98 5.06 -28.59
C ALA A 354 48.12 5.94 -29.16
N PHE A 355 48.01 7.27 -29.00
CA PHE A 355 49.03 8.23 -29.44
C PHE A 355 50.37 8.02 -28.70
N TRP A 356 50.34 7.89 -27.37
CA TRP A 356 51.56 7.71 -26.56
C TRP A 356 52.21 6.34 -26.73
N GLN A 357 51.45 5.28 -27.06
CA GLN A 357 52.00 3.94 -27.33
C GLN A 357 52.79 3.88 -28.66
N ILE A 358 52.37 4.63 -29.69
CA ILE A 358 53.08 4.71 -30.98
C ILE A 358 54.37 5.53 -30.85
N VAL A 359 54.34 6.63 -30.11
CA VAL A 359 55.51 7.48 -29.85
C VAL A 359 56.59 6.72 -29.06
N ALA A 360 56.19 5.94 -28.04
CA ALA A 360 57.12 5.11 -27.27
C ALA A 360 57.78 4.00 -28.13
N GLY A 361 57.05 3.38 -29.05
CA GLY A 361 57.58 2.33 -29.94
C GLY A 361 58.61 2.84 -30.95
N VAL A 362 58.43 4.04 -31.50
CA VAL A 362 59.35 4.65 -32.48
C VAL A 362 60.67 5.10 -31.82
N ALA A 363 60.62 5.58 -30.58
CA ALA A 363 61.79 6.03 -29.83
C ALA A 363 62.77 4.87 -29.51
N VAL A 364 62.25 3.67 -29.22
CA VAL A 364 63.06 2.48 -28.87
C VAL A 364 63.83 1.92 -30.07
N VAL A 365 63.25 1.96 -31.27
CA VAL A 365 63.90 1.46 -32.50
C VAL A 365 65.02 2.40 -32.98
N GLY A 366 64.84 3.72 -32.82
CA GLY A 366 65.86 4.72 -33.18
C GLY A 366 67.12 4.66 -32.32
N LEU A 367 66.98 4.34 -31.04
CA LEU A 367 68.08 4.26 -30.08
C LEU A 367 68.97 3.03 -30.30
N ALA A 368 68.38 1.91 -30.72
CA ALA A 368 69.08 0.63 -30.93
C ALA A 368 70.01 0.63 -32.16
N VAL A 369 69.65 1.35 -33.24
CA VAL A 369 70.43 1.44 -34.48
C VAL A 369 71.66 2.35 -34.32
N PHE A 370 71.56 3.36 -33.47
CA PHE A 370 72.61 4.33 -33.18
C PHE A 370 73.76 3.74 -32.33
N LEU A 371 73.41 2.86 -31.37
CA LEU A 371 74.38 2.23 -30.47
C LEU A 371 75.30 1.19 -31.16
N LEU A 372 74.87 0.61 -32.28
CA LEU A 372 75.62 -0.41 -33.04
C LEU A 372 76.70 0.18 -33.97
N TRP A 373 76.63 1.48 -34.27
CA TRP A 373 77.58 2.16 -35.15
C TRP A 373 78.84 2.67 -34.42
N LEU A 374 78.71 3.00 -33.12
CA LEU A 374 79.76 3.63 -32.33
C LEU A 374 80.86 2.68 -31.81
N ALA A 375 80.62 1.36 -31.80
CA ALA A 375 81.45 0.40 -31.09
C ALA A 375 82.76 -0.05 -31.80
N ALA A 376 83.11 0.43 -33.00
CA ALA A 376 84.05 -0.30 -33.87
C ALA A 376 85.34 0.39 -34.34
N GLY A 377 86.05 1.20 -33.55
CA GLY A 377 87.48 1.26 -33.89
C GLY A 377 88.44 2.23 -33.20
N GLY A 378 87.99 3.38 -32.72
CA GLY A 378 88.95 4.47 -32.48
C GLY A 378 89.55 4.58 -31.09
N ILE A 379 88.88 4.05 -30.06
CA ILE A 379 88.94 4.69 -28.73
C ILE A 379 89.39 3.75 -27.60
N ALA A 380 89.82 2.52 -27.93
CA ALA A 380 89.91 1.38 -27.02
C ALA A 380 90.97 1.45 -25.88
N ARG A 381 91.73 2.53 -25.71
CA ARG A 381 92.74 2.63 -24.63
C ARG A 381 92.48 3.72 -23.59
N PRO A 382 92.14 4.98 -23.95
CA PRO A 382 91.71 5.97 -22.96
C PRO A 382 90.29 5.73 -22.44
N ILE A 383 89.38 5.15 -23.26
CA ILE A 383 88.05 4.69 -22.80
C ILE A 383 88.15 3.60 -21.75
N ARG A 384 89.20 2.78 -21.69
CA ARG A 384 89.28 1.68 -20.73
C ARG A 384 89.39 2.18 -19.27
N ARG A 385 90.00 3.36 -19.04
CA ARG A 385 90.09 4.01 -17.72
C ARG A 385 88.85 4.82 -17.37
N ALA A 386 88.25 5.49 -18.35
CA ALA A 386 86.92 6.08 -18.20
C ALA A 386 85.84 4.99 -17.96
N ALA A 387 86.03 3.80 -18.53
CA ALA A 387 85.20 2.61 -18.35
C ALA A 387 85.40 1.96 -16.98
N GLU A 388 86.58 2.07 -16.34
CA GLU A 388 86.80 1.63 -14.97
C GLU A 388 86.02 2.50 -13.96
N LEU A 389 85.98 3.84 -14.13
CA LEU A 389 85.10 4.70 -13.32
C LEU A 389 83.62 4.51 -13.67
N ALA A 390 83.31 4.30 -14.95
CA ALA A 390 81.95 3.92 -15.33
C ALA A 390 81.56 2.55 -14.76
N ASP A 391 82.51 1.63 -14.54
CA ASP A 391 82.30 0.34 -13.88
C ASP A 391 82.08 0.49 -12.37
N THR A 392 82.77 1.41 -11.69
CA THR A 392 82.50 1.71 -10.27
C THR A 392 81.16 2.42 -10.10
N ILE A 393 80.81 3.37 -10.99
CA ILE A 393 79.46 3.97 -11.02
C ILE A 393 78.39 2.91 -11.35
N ARG A 394 78.67 1.98 -12.27
CA ARG A 394 77.80 0.82 -12.58
C ARG A 394 77.65 -0.14 -11.40
N ALA A 395 78.66 -0.27 -10.55
CA ALA A 395 78.64 -1.08 -9.33
C ALA A 395 77.98 -0.37 -8.14
N GLY A 396 77.55 0.89 -8.29
CA GLY A 396 76.87 1.68 -7.25
C GLY A 396 77.79 2.47 -6.32
N ASP A 397 79.10 2.55 -6.61
CA ASP A 397 80.06 3.36 -5.85
C ASP A 397 80.27 4.72 -6.53
N PHE A 398 79.57 5.73 -6.02
CA PHE A 398 79.64 7.11 -6.51
C PHE A 398 80.75 7.95 -5.84
N SER A 399 81.64 7.36 -5.01
CA SER A 399 82.65 8.12 -4.26
C SER A 399 83.94 8.40 -5.04
N GLN A 400 84.17 7.71 -6.16
CA GLN A 400 85.39 7.83 -6.95
C GLN A 400 85.30 8.95 -8.00
N ARG A 401 86.43 9.58 -8.32
CA ARG A 401 86.51 10.67 -9.32
C ARG A 401 87.68 10.43 -10.28
N LEU A 402 87.50 10.74 -11.57
CA LEU A 402 88.56 10.67 -12.59
C LEU A 402 89.32 11.99 -12.64
N THR A 403 90.65 11.95 -12.51
CA THR A 403 91.53 13.09 -12.81
C THR A 403 92.35 12.81 -14.06
N LEU A 404 91.86 13.23 -15.23
CA LEU A 404 92.59 13.20 -16.51
C LEU A 404 92.87 14.63 -16.95
N ASN A 405 94.14 14.94 -17.22
CA ASN A 405 94.61 16.28 -17.60
C ASN A 405 94.88 16.34 -19.12
N GLN A 406 93.82 16.16 -19.92
CA GLN A 406 93.83 16.22 -21.38
C GLN A 406 92.84 17.30 -21.84
N GLN A 407 93.18 18.08 -22.86
CA GLN A 407 92.30 19.13 -23.44
C GLN A 407 91.53 18.63 -24.67
N ASP A 408 91.36 17.31 -24.78
CA ASP A 408 90.64 16.61 -25.84
C ASP A 408 89.30 16.03 -25.31
N GLU A 409 88.57 15.34 -26.16
CA GLU A 409 87.25 14.77 -25.85
C GLU A 409 87.29 13.73 -24.72
N VAL A 410 88.45 13.18 -24.37
CA VAL A 410 88.65 12.25 -23.24
C VAL A 410 88.76 13.01 -21.91
N GLY A 411 89.34 14.21 -21.91
CA GLY A 411 89.31 15.12 -20.77
C GLY A 411 87.91 15.69 -20.50
N GLN A 412 87.15 16.00 -21.56
CA GLN A 412 85.76 16.42 -21.45
C GLN A 412 84.84 15.28 -20.94
N LEU A 413 85.16 14.03 -21.30
CA LEU A 413 84.51 12.82 -20.77
C LEU A 413 84.78 12.62 -19.27
N ALA A 414 85.98 12.91 -18.78
CA ALA A 414 86.32 12.81 -17.35
C ALA A 414 85.52 13.80 -16.47
N VAL A 415 85.37 15.05 -16.92
CA VAL A 415 84.55 16.07 -16.23
C VAL A 415 83.07 15.66 -16.24
N SER A 416 82.58 15.14 -17.38
CA SER A 416 81.18 14.70 -17.51
C SER A 416 80.86 13.47 -16.65
N LEU A 417 81.80 12.51 -16.52
CA LEU A 417 81.64 11.34 -15.65
C LEU A 417 81.66 11.71 -14.15
N ASN A 418 82.43 12.73 -13.75
CA ASN A 418 82.39 13.26 -12.39
C ASN A 418 81.06 13.97 -12.09
N GLY A 419 80.52 14.77 -13.02
CA GLY A 419 79.19 15.37 -12.88
C GLY A 419 78.05 14.34 -12.87
N MET A 420 78.21 13.23 -13.60
CA MET A 420 77.29 12.09 -13.55
C MET A 420 77.32 11.38 -12.18
N ALA A 421 78.52 11.21 -11.59
CA ALA A 421 78.66 10.66 -10.24
C ALA A 421 77.99 11.56 -9.19
N ASP A 422 78.17 12.89 -9.28
CA ASP A 422 77.53 13.85 -8.37
C ASP A 422 75.99 13.81 -8.46
N SER A 423 75.44 13.72 -9.69
CA SER A 423 73.99 13.65 -9.91
C SER A 423 73.36 12.34 -9.41
N LEU A 424 74.06 11.21 -9.60
CA LEU A 424 73.59 9.91 -9.14
C LEU A 424 73.71 9.76 -7.61
N GLU A 425 74.76 10.32 -7.00
CA GLU A 425 74.90 10.40 -5.55
C GLU A 425 73.77 11.24 -4.91
N GLY A 426 73.40 12.36 -5.54
CA GLY A 426 72.25 13.17 -5.12
C GLY A 426 70.91 12.43 -5.21
N ALA A 427 70.69 11.71 -6.31
CA ALA A 427 69.48 10.90 -6.49
C ALA A 427 69.41 9.71 -5.51
N ALA A 428 70.55 9.09 -5.19
CA ALA A 428 70.64 8.03 -4.19
C ALA A 428 70.27 8.55 -2.79
N LYS A 429 70.76 9.75 -2.39
CA LYS A 429 70.38 10.39 -1.12
C LYS A 429 68.88 10.70 -1.04
N ILE A 430 68.27 11.17 -2.12
CA ILE A 430 66.80 11.39 -2.16
C ILE A 430 66.05 10.07 -2.02
N ALA A 431 66.50 9.00 -2.69
CA ALA A 431 65.89 7.68 -2.54
C ALA A 431 66.05 7.12 -1.13
N GLU A 432 67.19 7.37 -0.45
CA GLU A 432 67.40 7.02 0.96
C GLU A 432 66.44 7.80 1.88
N GLU A 433 66.25 9.10 1.67
CA GLU A 433 65.28 9.91 2.41
C GLU A 433 63.84 9.39 2.23
N ILE A 434 63.45 9.05 1.00
CA ILE A 434 62.13 8.47 0.71
C ILE A 434 61.96 7.11 1.38
N ALA A 435 62.99 6.25 1.34
CA ALA A 435 62.99 4.95 2.02
C ALA A 435 62.93 5.08 3.55
N ALA A 436 63.49 6.16 4.09
CA ALA A 436 63.38 6.53 5.50
C ALA A 436 62.02 7.16 5.86
N GLY A 437 61.12 7.34 4.89
CA GLY A 437 59.77 7.89 5.09
C GLY A 437 59.68 9.42 4.98
N ASN A 438 60.76 10.11 4.60
CA ASN A 438 60.73 11.56 4.37
C ASN A 438 60.31 11.87 2.94
N LEU A 439 59.04 12.23 2.75
CA LEU A 439 58.46 12.62 1.46
C LEU A 439 58.37 14.15 1.28
N ASP A 440 58.86 14.91 2.26
CA ASP A 440 59.00 16.37 2.24
C ASP A 440 60.39 16.79 1.75
N VAL A 441 60.88 16.10 0.72
CA VAL A 441 62.20 16.34 0.10
C VAL A 441 62.04 17.07 -1.22
N GLU A 442 62.85 18.12 -1.42
CA GLU A 442 62.85 18.90 -2.66
C GLU A 442 63.74 18.20 -3.71
N VAL A 443 63.12 17.62 -4.74
CA VAL A 443 63.84 16.97 -5.84
C VAL A 443 64.28 18.02 -6.86
N LYS A 444 65.52 18.51 -6.70
CA LYS A 444 66.15 19.44 -7.65
C LYS A 444 66.60 18.69 -8.90
N LEU A 445 66.09 19.10 -10.06
CA LEU A 445 66.53 18.54 -11.34
C LEU A 445 67.93 19.02 -11.70
N ALA A 446 68.75 18.08 -12.18
CA ALA A 446 70.05 18.42 -12.77
C ALA A 446 69.90 19.16 -14.12
N SER A 447 68.79 18.94 -14.85
CA SER A 447 68.44 19.66 -16.09
C SER A 447 66.97 19.41 -16.48
N ASP A 448 66.46 20.14 -17.48
CA ASP A 448 65.13 19.91 -18.07
C ASP A 448 64.93 18.51 -18.68
N LYS A 449 66.01 17.73 -18.83
CA LYS A 449 66.00 16.35 -19.35
C LYS A 449 66.35 15.30 -18.30
N ASP A 450 66.41 15.68 -17.02
CA ASP A 450 66.73 14.77 -15.91
C ASP A 450 65.57 13.80 -15.65
N GLN A 451 65.61 12.65 -16.33
CA GLN A 451 64.58 11.60 -16.24
C GLN A 451 64.50 10.97 -14.85
N LEU A 452 65.65 10.80 -14.17
CA LEU A 452 65.69 10.19 -12.85
C LEU A 452 65.11 11.15 -11.80
N GLY A 453 65.52 12.42 -11.83
CA GLY A 453 64.94 13.46 -10.97
C GLY A 453 63.44 13.64 -11.22
N THR A 454 62.98 13.56 -12.47
CA THR A 454 61.54 13.62 -12.81
C THR A 454 60.79 12.41 -12.27
N ALA A 455 61.34 11.20 -12.41
CA ALA A 455 60.74 9.98 -11.88
C ALA A 455 60.67 9.99 -10.34
N LEU A 456 61.74 10.43 -9.66
CA LEU A 456 61.78 10.58 -8.21
C LEU A 456 60.76 11.61 -7.71
N ARG A 457 60.62 12.75 -8.41
CA ARG A 457 59.59 13.75 -8.09
C ARG A 457 58.18 13.20 -8.24
N ASN A 458 57.87 12.58 -9.38
CA ASN A 458 56.56 11.97 -9.61
C ASN A 458 56.28 10.88 -8.58
N MET A 459 57.30 10.11 -8.15
CA MET A 459 57.15 9.12 -7.09
C MET A 459 56.81 9.78 -5.76
N THR A 460 57.51 10.85 -5.37
CA THR A 460 57.19 11.60 -4.14
C THR A 460 55.80 12.23 -4.19
N GLU A 461 55.38 12.78 -5.33
CA GLU A 461 54.05 13.38 -5.52
C GLU A 461 52.95 12.31 -5.40
N ASN A 462 53.07 11.19 -6.12
CA ASN A 462 52.09 10.10 -6.05
C ASN A 462 52.02 9.45 -4.65
N LEU A 463 53.16 9.24 -3.99
CA LEU A 463 53.18 8.69 -2.63
C LEU A 463 52.55 9.67 -1.63
N ASN A 464 52.78 10.97 -1.77
CA ASN A 464 52.09 11.99 -0.97
C ASN A 464 50.58 11.94 -1.19
N ASP A 465 50.12 11.90 -2.45
CA ASP A 465 48.69 11.86 -2.77
C ASP A 465 48.00 10.61 -2.19
N VAL A 466 48.59 9.43 -2.37
CA VAL A 466 48.03 8.18 -1.84
C VAL A 466 48.00 8.20 -0.31
N LEU A 467 49.08 8.60 0.36
CA LEU A 467 49.13 8.62 1.83
C LEU A 467 48.16 9.67 2.41
N ASN A 468 48.00 10.82 1.76
CA ASN A 468 46.99 11.82 2.13
C ASN A 468 45.57 11.28 1.98
N GLN A 469 45.27 10.56 0.89
CA GLN A 469 43.96 9.93 0.70
C GLN A 469 43.67 8.85 1.75
N VAL A 470 44.67 8.01 2.07
CA VAL A 470 44.52 6.97 3.10
C VAL A 470 44.35 7.60 4.50
N GLN A 471 45.05 8.70 4.79
CA GLN A 471 44.88 9.42 6.06
C GLN A 471 43.47 10.01 6.18
N ALA A 472 42.96 10.66 5.13
CA ALA A 472 41.60 11.20 5.09
C ALA A 472 40.54 10.10 5.23
N ALA A 473 40.74 8.96 4.55
CA ALA A 473 39.87 7.80 4.69
C ALA A 473 39.88 7.24 6.12
N GLY A 474 41.04 7.17 6.76
CA GLY A 474 41.16 6.74 8.16
C GLY A 474 40.42 7.67 9.13
N GLU A 475 40.51 8.99 8.94
CA GLU A 475 39.74 9.96 9.74
C GLU A 475 38.22 9.80 9.55
N GLN A 476 37.78 9.57 8.31
CA GLN A 476 36.37 9.31 8.02
C GLN A 476 35.88 8.00 8.64
N ILE A 477 36.68 6.92 8.60
CA ILE A 477 36.34 5.65 9.24
C ILE A 477 36.23 5.82 10.75
N ALA A 478 37.19 6.49 11.40
CA ALA A 478 37.13 6.73 12.84
C ALA A 478 35.88 7.54 13.24
N SER A 479 35.58 8.61 12.49
CA SER A 479 34.38 9.43 12.73
C SER A 479 33.09 8.65 12.48
N GLY A 480 33.00 7.90 11.37
CA GLY A 480 31.82 7.11 11.02
C GLY A 480 31.58 6.00 12.03
N SER A 481 32.64 5.35 12.50
CA SER A 481 32.55 4.32 13.54
C SER A 481 32.06 4.91 14.87
N GLY A 482 32.54 6.10 15.27
CA GLY A 482 32.02 6.81 16.44
C GLY A 482 30.51 7.07 16.34
N GLN A 483 30.01 7.49 15.17
CA GLN A 483 28.58 7.69 14.94
C GLN A 483 27.78 6.38 15.02
N VAL A 484 28.33 5.27 14.49
CA VAL A 484 27.69 3.95 14.57
C VAL A 484 27.61 3.48 16.02
N ALA A 485 28.65 3.67 16.83
CA ALA A 485 28.65 3.32 18.25
C ALA A 485 27.58 4.12 19.03
N ASP A 486 27.50 5.43 18.83
CA ASP A 486 26.50 6.29 19.47
C ASP A 486 25.06 5.92 19.06
N ALA A 487 24.85 5.62 17.77
CA ALA A 487 23.56 5.18 17.25
C ALA A 487 23.16 3.81 17.84
N SER A 488 24.13 2.90 17.97
CA SER A 488 23.92 1.57 18.56
C SER A 488 23.56 1.67 20.04
N GLN A 489 24.25 2.52 20.81
CA GLN A 489 23.91 2.77 22.22
C GLN A 489 22.48 3.32 22.37
N SER A 490 22.11 4.27 21.50
CA SER A 490 20.76 4.84 21.47
C SER A 490 19.69 3.79 21.11
N LEU A 491 20.01 2.88 20.19
CA LEU A 491 19.14 1.75 19.83
C LEU A 491 18.95 0.79 21.00
N SER A 492 20.03 0.43 21.71
CA SER A 492 19.97 -0.44 22.89
C SER A 492 19.10 0.16 24.01
N GLN A 493 19.25 1.46 24.26
CA GLN A 493 18.39 2.16 25.22
C GLN A 493 16.92 2.15 24.78
N SER A 494 16.65 2.48 23.51
CA SER A 494 15.29 2.49 22.97
C SER A 494 14.64 1.10 23.00
N ALA A 495 15.42 0.05 22.73
CA ALA A 495 14.97 -1.34 22.84
C ALA A 495 14.62 -1.70 24.29
N THR A 496 15.40 -1.24 25.26
CA THR A 496 15.10 -1.45 26.69
C THR A 496 13.81 -0.73 27.12
N GLU A 497 13.61 0.50 26.66
CA GLU A 497 12.37 1.26 26.90
C GLU A 497 11.14 0.60 26.24
N ALA A 498 11.32 0.05 25.03
CA ALA A 498 10.29 -0.71 24.34
C ALA A 498 9.94 -2.01 25.07
N ALA A 499 10.93 -2.72 25.62
CA ALA A 499 10.70 -3.92 26.43
C ALA A 499 9.86 -3.62 27.68
N ALA A 500 10.18 -2.54 28.42
CA ALA A 500 9.40 -2.11 29.58
C ALA A 500 7.95 -1.75 29.19
N SER A 501 7.77 -1.05 28.07
CA SER A 501 6.44 -0.72 27.54
C SER A 501 5.65 -1.98 27.17
N MET A 502 6.33 -3.00 26.63
CA MET A 502 5.70 -4.28 26.31
C MET A 502 5.28 -5.07 27.54
N GLU A 503 6.04 -5.04 28.63
CA GLU A 503 5.62 -5.64 29.90
C GLU A 503 4.31 -5.01 30.41
N GLU A 504 4.20 -3.68 30.34
CA GLU A 504 3.00 -2.96 30.74
C GLU A 504 1.79 -3.28 29.85
N ILE A 505 2.01 -3.35 28.54
CA ILE A 505 0.97 -3.77 27.59
C ILE A 505 0.54 -5.21 27.88
N ASN A 506 1.48 -6.13 28.10
CA ASN A 506 1.16 -7.53 28.39
C ASN A 506 0.34 -7.68 29.68
N ALA A 507 0.68 -6.94 30.73
CA ALA A 507 -0.10 -6.88 31.97
C ALA A 507 -1.52 -6.36 31.71
N SER A 508 -1.66 -5.28 30.94
CA SER A 508 -2.94 -4.68 30.57
C SER A 508 -3.79 -5.65 29.74
N MET A 509 -3.16 -6.37 28.81
CA MET A 509 -3.80 -7.35 27.94
C MET A 509 -4.31 -8.57 28.72
N THR A 510 -3.51 -9.07 29.66
CA THR A 510 -3.92 -10.16 30.55
C THR A 510 -5.12 -9.74 31.40
N GLN A 511 -5.13 -8.52 31.92
CA GLN A 511 -6.26 -7.97 32.67
C GLN A 511 -7.51 -7.83 31.78
N MET A 512 -7.38 -7.31 30.57
CA MET A 512 -8.50 -7.18 29.62
C MET A 512 -9.07 -8.55 29.22
N ALA A 513 -8.23 -9.55 28.96
CA ALA A 513 -8.66 -10.90 28.65
C ALA A 513 -9.48 -11.51 29.81
N SER A 514 -9.00 -11.35 31.05
CA SER A 514 -9.72 -11.77 32.25
C SER A 514 -11.08 -11.06 32.40
N GLN A 515 -11.10 -9.73 32.23
CA GLN A 515 -12.33 -8.95 32.33
C GLN A 515 -13.34 -9.31 31.24
N THR A 516 -12.86 -9.60 30.04
CA THR A 516 -13.70 -10.01 28.90
C THR A 516 -14.30 -11.39 29.14
N LYS A 517 -13.53 -12.30 29.74
CA LYS A 517 -14.05 -13.60 30.15
C LYS A 517 -15.16 -13.46 31.21
N LEU A 518 -14.94 -12.59 32.20
CA LEU A 518 -15.97 -12.25 33.19
C LEU A 518 -17.22 -11.64 32.54
N ASN A 519 -17.08 -10.79 31.51
CA ASN A 519 -18.21 -10.22 30.78
C ASN A 519 -19.02 -11.31 30.06
N ALA A 520 -18.36 -12.28 29.43
CA ALA A 520 -19.03 -13.42 28.79
C ALA A 520 -19.83 -14.24 29.81
N ASP A 521 -19.22 -14.55 30.97
CA ASP A 521 -19.87 -15.32 32.03
C ASP A 521 -21.06 -14.54 32.66
N ASN A 522 -20.93 -13.22 32.82
CA ASN A 522 -22.01 -12.35 33.30
C ASN A 522 -23.16 -12.26 32.29
N ALA A 523 -22.84 -12.21 31.00
CA ALA A 523 -23.84 -12.25 29.93
C ALA A 523 -24.60 -13.58 29.96
N GLU A 524 -23.90 -14.71 30.10
CA GLU A 524 -24.56 -16.02 30.20
C GLU A 524 -25.54 -16.08 31.40
N GLN A 525 -25.14 -15.55 32.56
CA GLN A 525 -26.02 -15.43 33.73
C GLN A 525 -27.23 -14.53 33.48
N ALA A 526 -27.03 -13.36 32.87
CA ALA A 526 -28.12 -12.44 32.54
C ALA A 526 -29.10 -13.06 31.53
N ASN A 527 -28.59 -13.84 30.58
CA ASN A 527 -29.40 -14.56 29.60
C ASN A 527 -30.29 -15.62 30.30
N SER A 528 -29.73 -16.37 31.25
CA SER A 528 -30.50 -17.32 32.06
C SER A 528 -31.61 -16.62 32.85
N LEU A 529 -31.32 -15.47 33.47
CA LEU A 529 -32.29 -14.70 34.23
C LEU A 529 -33.42 -14.15 33.34
N ALA A 530 -33.09 -13.65 32.15
CA ALA A 530 -34.06 -13.18 31.16
C ALA A 530 -34.98 -14.33 30.69
N ASN A 531 -34.43 -15.52 30.46
CA ASN A 531 -35.22 -16.70 30.10
C ASN A 531 -36.18 -17.11 31.22
N ASN A 532 -35.76 -17.07 32.48
CA ASN A 532 -36.63 -17.35 33.64
C ASN A 532 -37.76 -16.32 33.76
N ALA A 533 -37.47 -15.03 33.57
CA ALA A 533 -38.48 -13.98 33.57
C ALA A 533 -39.48 -14.15 32.41
N ARG A 534 -38.99 -14.51 31.21
CA ARG A 534 -39.83 -14.82 30.04
C ARG A 534 -40.78 -15.98 30.34
N GLN A 535 -40.26 -17.06 30.93
CA GLN A 535 -41.08 -18.23 31.28
C GLN A 535 -42.15 -17.85 32.32
N GLY A 536 -41.78 -17.16 33.39
CA GLY A 536 -42.75 -16.76 34.43
C GLY A 536 -43.84 -15.82 33.90
N ALA A 537 -43.49 -14.91 32.98
CA ALA A 537 -44.48 -14.04 32.34
C ALA A 537 -45.39 -14.81 31.36
N ALA A 538 -44.85 -15.78 30.63
CA ALA A 538 -45.63 -16.65 29.74
C ALA A 538 -46.62 -17.53 30.51
N ASP A 539 -46.18 -18.13 31.62
CA ASP A 539 -47.05 -18.91 32.51
C ASP A 539 -48.16 -18.02 33.10
N GLY A 540 -47.81 -16.80 33.52
CA GLY A 540 -48.77 -15.80 33.99
C GLY A 540 -49.79 -15.40 32.92
N ALA A 541 -49.36 -15.27 31.66
CA ALA A 541 -50.26 -14.96 30.54
C ALA A 541 -51.26 -16.10 30.31
N GLY A 542 -50.81 -17.36 30.40
CA GLY A 542 -51.70 -18.53 30.33
C GLY A 542 -52.77 -18.54 31.44
N LEU A 543 -52.38 -18.23 32.68
CA LEU A 543 -53.34 -18.10 33.79
C LEU A 543 -54.36 -16.96 33.57
N MET A 544 -53.98 -15.89 32.87
CA MET A 544 -54.90 -14.82 32.50
C MET A 544 -55.88 -15.23 31.40
N GLU A 545 -55.46 -16.06 30.45
CA GLU A 545 -56.38 -16.64 29.46
C GLU A 545 -57.45 -17.52 30.13
N GLU A 546 -57.05 -18.36 31.10
CA GLU A 546 -57.98 -19.15 31.91
C GLU A 546 -58.97 -18.27 32.70
N MET A 547 -58.47 -17.20 33.34
CA MET A 547 -59.32 -16.24 34.06
C MET A 547 -60.31 -15.53 33.13
N LEU A 548 -59.87 -15.10 31.94
CA LEU A 548 -60.73 -14.49 30.93
C LEU A 548 -61.82 -15.46 30.46
N SER A 549 -61.52 -16.76 30.33
CA SER A 549 -62.52 -17.79 30.04
C SER A 549 -63.56 -17.89 31.15
N ALA A 550 -63.13 -17.98 32.42
CA ALA A 550 -64.02 -18.05 33.56
C ALA A 550 -64.92 -16.79 33.68
N MET A 551 -64.39 -15.60 33.43
CA MET A 551 -65.17 -14.36 33.44
C MET A 551 -66.23 -14.33 32.33
N ARG A 552 -65.92 -14.88 31.13
CA ARG A 552 -66.91 -15.03 30.06
C ARG A 552 -68.04 -15.98 30.45
N GLU A 553 -67.72 -17.10 31.11
CA GLU A 553 -68.70 -18.05 31.62
C GLU A 553 -69.61 -17.42 32.70
N ILE A 554 -69.02 -16.66 33.64
CA ILE A 554 -69.78 -15.92 34.66
C ILE A 554 -70.72 -14.89 34.00
N ASN A 555 -70.23 -14.17 32.99
CA ASN A 555 -71.05 -13.18 32.27
C ASN A 555 -72.22 -13.84 31.55
N ALA A 556 -71.98 -14.96 30.85
CA ALA A 556 -73.03 -15.73 30.17
C ALA A 556 -74.08 -16.26 31.17
N SER A 557 -73.63 -16.81 32.30
CA SER A 557 -74.53 -17.29 33.37
C SER A 557 -75.37 -16.15 33.95
N SER A 558 -74.78 -14.96 34.14
CA SER A 558 -75.48 -13.77 34.64
C SER A 558 -76.54 -13.26 33.65
N GLU A 559 -76.26 -13.29 32.34
CA GLU A 559 -77.24 -12.97 31.30
C GLU A 559 -78.40 -13.97 31.28
N ASP A 560 -78.13 -15.27 31.46
CA ASP A 560 -79.18 -16.29 31.53
C ASP A 560 -80.06 -16.13 32.77
N ILE A 561 -79.46 -15.80 33.93
CA ILE A 561 -80.24 -15.45 35.13
C ILE A 561 -81.10 -14.22 34.86
N SER A 562 -80.58 -13.18 34.20
CA SER A 562 -81.34 -11.98 33.85
C SER A 562 -82.59 -12.31 33.01
N LYS A 563 -82.45 -13.22 32.03
CA LYS A 563 -83.59 -13.72 31.23
C LYS A 563 -84.63 -14.43 32.10
N ILE A 564 -84.19 -15.29 33.03
CA ILE A 564 -85.10 -16.00 33.95
C ILE A 564 -85.85 -15.02 34.85
N ILE A 565 -85.16 -14.02 35.40
CA ILE A 565 -85.77 -13.00 36.26
C ILE A 565 -86.82 -12.20 35.49
N LYS A 566 -86.57 -11.88 34.22
CA LYS A 566 -87.57 -11.23 33.36
C LYS A 566 -88.82 -12.08 33.16
N VAL A 567 -88.67 -13.39 32.96
CA VAL A 567 -89.81 -14.32 32.89
C VAL A 567 -90.57 -14.37 34.21
N ILE A 568 -89.88 -14.34 35.36
CA ILE A 568 -90.52 -14.30 36.68
C ILE A 568 -91.32 -13.01 36.88
N ASP A 569 -90.79 -11.86 36.45
CA ASP A 569 -91.51 -10.58 36.49
C ASP A 569 -92.77 -10.61 35.60
N GLU A 570 -92.66 -11.20 34.40
CA GLU A 570 -93.81 -11.42 33.50
C GLU A 570 -94.87 -12.34 34.13
N ILE A 571 -94.46 -13.44 34.78
CA ILE A 571 -95.37 -14.33 35.52
C ILE A 571 -96.04 -13.59 36.68
N ALA A 572 -95.29 -12.80 37.44
CA ALA A 572 -95.83 -12.01 38.54
C ALA A 572 -96.86 -10.99 38.03
N PHE A 573 -96.58 -10.32 36.91
CA PHE A 573 -97.51 -9.41 36.26
C PHE A 573 -98.80 -10.11 35.78
N GLN A 574 -98.67 -11.25 35.10
CA GLN A 574 -99.83 -12.05 34.66
C GLN A 574 -100.67 -12.54 35.85
N THR A 575 -100.00 -12.99 36.92
CA THR A 575 -100.66 -13.44 38.16
C THR A 575 -101.42 -12.30 38.82
N ASN A 576 -100.85 -11.10 38.84
CA ASN A 576 -101.51 -9.89 39.34
C ASN A 576 -102.76 -9.54 38.52
N LEU A 577 -102.72 -9.66 37.20
CA LEU A 577 -103.89 -9.45 36.32
C LEU A 577 -104.97 -10.53 36.51
N LEU A 578 -104.59 -11.79 36.63
CA LEU A 578 -105.51 -12.91 36.93
C LEU A 578 -106.20 -12.71 38.28
N ALA A 579 -105.43 -12.33 39.31
CA ALA A 579 -105.94 -12.04 40.64
C ALA A 579 -106.88 -10.83 40.64
N LEU A 580 -106.57 -9.78 39.89
CA LEU A 580 -107.46 -8.62 39.71
C LEU A 580 -108.78 -9.03 39.05
N ASN A 581 -108.73 -9.80 37.97
CA ASN A 581 -109.93 -10.30 37.28
C ASN A 581 -110.77 -11.18 38.22
N ALA A 582 -110.13 -12.05 39.02
CA ALA A 582 -110.80 -12.88 40.01
C ALA A 582 -111.43 -12.06 41.14
N ALA A 583 -110.75 -11.01 41.62
CA ALA A 583 -111.29 -10.09 42.64
C ALA A 583 -112.50 -9.31 42.12
N VAL A 584 -112.48 -8.87 40.86
CA VAL A 584 -113.61 -8.20 40.20
C VAL A 584 -114.81 -9.14 40.08
N GLU A 585 -114.61 -10.37 39.61
CA GLU A 585 -115.72 -11.34 39.46
C GLU A 585 -116.25 -11.82 40.82
N ALA A 586 -115.39 -11.92 41.84
CA ALA A 586 -115.79 -12.20 43.23
C ALA A 586 -116.61 -11.04 43.83
N ALA A 587 -116.26 -9.79 43.53
CA ALA A 587 -117.07 -8.62 43.91
C ALA A 587 -118.44 -8.61 43.20
N ARG A 588 -118.47 -9.08 41.94
CA ARG A 588 -119.69 -9.21 41.12
C ARG A 588 -120.67 -10.26 41.67
N ALA A 589 -120.16 -11.32 42.30
CA ALA A 589 -120.95 -12.39 42.94
C ALA A 589 -121.53 -12.01 44.33
N GLY A 590 -121.27 -10.80 44.84
CA GLY A 590 -121.89 -10.28 46.07
C GLY A 590 -121.54 -11.08 47.34
N GLN A 591 -122.53 -11.46 48.15
CA GLN A 591 -122.32 -12.17 49.43
C GLN A 591 -121.65 -13.55 49.26
N HIS A 592 -121.86 -14.23 48.12
CA HIS A 592 -121.32 -15.56 47.85
C HIS A 592 -119.85 -15.54 47.40
N GLY A 593 -119.32 -14.38 46.97
CA GLY A 593 -117.94 -14.23 46.49
C GLY A 593 -116.92 -13.75 47.53
N LYS A 594 -117.35 -13.39 48.74
CA LYS A 594 -116.49 -12.75 49.77
C LYS A 594 -115.23 -13.56 50.12
N GLY A 595 -115.35 -14.88 50.27
CA GLY A 595 -114.18 -15.74 50.57
C GLY A 595 -113.18 -15.79 49.41
N PHE A 596 -113.68 -15.78 48.16
CA PHE A 596 -112.85 -15.80 46.96
C PHE A 596 -112.16 -14.45 46.71
N ALA A 597 -112.83 -13.34 47.04
CA ALA A 597 -112.27 -11.99 46.94
C ALA A 597 -111.06 -11.80 47.87
N VAL A 598 -111.10 -12.35 49.09
CA VAL A 598 -109.95 -12.29 50.03
C VAL A 598 -108.76 -13.07 49.48
N VAL A 599 -108.99 -14.29 48.96
CA VAL A 599 -107.92 -15.08 48.33
C VAL A 599 -107.34 -14.37 47.11
N ALA A 600 -108.19 -13.76 46.28
CA ALA A 600 -107.75 -13.00 45.12
C ALA A 600 -106.88 -11.78 45.50
N GLU A 601 -107.23 -11.04 46.55
CA GLU A 601 -106.41 -9.90 47.03
C GLU A 601 -105.08 -10.37 47.66
N GLU A 602 -105.07 -11.52 48.34
CA GLU A 602 -103.83 -12.10 48.89
C GLU A 602 -102.89 -12.56 47.76
N VAL A 603 -103.44 -13.21 46.72
CA VAL A 603 -102.67 -13.59 45.51
C VAL A 603 -102.15 -12.36 44.78
N ARG A 604 -102.94 -11.28 44.70
CA ARG A 604 -102.52 -10.00 44.11
C ARG A 604 -101.36 -9.38 44.88
N THR A 605 -101.44 -9.38 46.20
CA THR A 605 -100.38 -8.86 47.08
C THR A 605 -99.11 -9.69 46.97
N LEU A 606 -99.24 -11.03 46.89
CA LEU A 606 -98.10 -11.92 46.66
C LEU A 606 -97.45 -11.66 45.30
N ALA A 607 -98.24 -11.48 44.25
CA ALA A 607 -97.74 -11.17 42.91
C ALA A 607 -96.99 -9.83 42.86
N ALA A 608 -97.48 -8.79 43.53
CA ALA A 608 -96.79 -7.51 43.64
C ALA A 608 -95.45 -7.62 44.42
N ARG A 609 -95.41 -8.43 45.48
CA ARG A 609 -94.16 -8.74 46.21
C ARG A 609 -93.16 -9.51 45.33
N SER A 610 -93.63 -10.49 44.56
CA SER A 610 -92.79 -11.24 43.61
C SER A 610 -92.21 -10.36 42.51
N ALA A 611 -93.00 -9.44 41.94
CA ALA A 611 -92.52 -8.48 40.95
C ALA A 611 -91.45 -7.54 41.54
N THR A 612 -91.66 -7.06 42.77
CA THR A 612 -90.67 -6.22 43.48
C THR A 612 -89.36 -6.97 43.71
N ALA A 613 -89.43 -8.21 44.22
CA ALA A 613 -88.25 -9.05 44.44
C ALA A 613 -87.53 -9.42 43.13
N ALA A 614 -88.28 -9.68 42.05
CA ALA A 614 -87.73 -9.91 40.72
C ALA A 614 -86.97 -8.68 40.23
N LYS A 615 -87.54 -7.47 40.39
CA LYS A 615 -86.89 -6.22 40.01
C LYS A 615 -85.60 -5.96 40.80
N GLU A 616 -85.61 -6.14 42.12
CA GLU A 616 -84.41 -6.02 42.96
C GLU A 616 -83.33 -7.03 42.55
N THR A 617 -83.72 -8.27 42.23
CA THR A 617 -82.79 -9.29 41.74
C THR A 617 -82.23 -8.93 40.37
N ALA A 618 -83.04 -8.37 39.47
CA ALA A 618 -82.58 -7.91 38.16
C ALA A 618 -81.50 -6.83 38.29
N GLU A 619 -81.68 -5.86 39.21
CA GLU A 619 -80.70 -4.81 39.49
C GLU A 619 -79.39 -5.38 40.06
N LEU A 620 -79.45 -6.38 40.96
CA LEU A 620 -78.27 -7.06 41.48
C LEU A 620 -77.50 -7.83 40.38
N ILE A 621 -78.23 -8.45 39.45
CA ILE A 621 -77.64 -9.18 38.32
C ILE A 621 -77.02 -8.20 37.32
N GLU A 622 -77.68 -7.09 36.99
CA GLU A 622 -77.12 -6.03 36.14
C GLU A 622 -75.82 -5.46 36.72
N ASN A 623 -75.81 -5.18 38.03
CA ASN A 623 -74.60 -4.76 38.74
C ASN A 623 -73.50 -5.83 38.71
N SER A 624 -73.86 -7.12 38.81
CA SER A 624 -72.90 -8.23 38.74
C SER A 624 -72.30 -8.36 37.34
N VAL A 625 -73.10 -8.23 36.28
CA VAL A 625 -72.64 -8.16 34.88
C VAL A 625 -71.66 -7.00 34.70
N GLY A 626 -71.99 -5.82 35.23
CA GLY A 626 -71.11 -4.65 35.18
C GLY A 626 -69.75 -4.89 35.86
N LYS A 627 -69.75 -5.50 37.06
CA LYS A 627 -68.51 -5.86 37.78
C LYS A 627 -67.68 -6.91 37.06
N THR A 628 -68.32 -7.95 36.52
CA THR A 628 -67.65 -9.00 35.73
C THR A 628 -67.01 -8.40 34.49
N ARG A 629 -67.71 -7.53 33.76
CA ARG A 629 -67.16 -6.84 32.58
C ARG A 629 -65.94 -5.98 32.91
N ASN A 630 -65.97 -5.26 34.03
CA ASN A 630 -64.80 -4.52 34.51
C ASN A 630 -63.64 -5.45 34.89
N GLY A 631 -63.93 -6.60 35.52
CA GLY A 631 -62.94 -7.63 35.80
C GLY A 631 -62.28 -8.19 34.54
N THR A 632 -63.08 -8.46 33.49
CA THR A 632 -62.59 -8.88 32.18
C THR A 632 -61.66 -7.85 31.55
N ASP A 633 -62.01 -6.55 31.59
CA ASP A 633 -61.17 -5.48 31.05
C ASP A 633 -59.81 -5.36 31.77
N ILE A 634 -59.79 -5.51 33.10
CA ILE A 634 -58.55 -5.51 33.90
C ILE A 634 -57.70 -6.74 33.57
N ALA A 635 -58.31 -7.92 33.49
CA ALA A 635 -57.61 -9.17 33.16
C ALA A 635 -57.01 -9.12 31.75
N ASP A 636 -57.75 -8.57 30.77
CA ASP A 636 -57.28 -8.41 29.39
C ASP A 636 -56.07 -7.46 29.31
N LYS A 637 -56.13 -6.30 29.98
CA LYS A 637 -54.99 -5.39 30.12
C LYS A 637 -53.79 -6.04 30.79
N THR A 638 -54.02 -6.86 31.81
CA THR A 638 -52.96 -7.58 32.53
C THR A 638 -52.31 -8.62 31.62
N ALA A 639 -53.11 -9.37 30.84
CA ALA A 639 -52.60 -10.30 29.83
C ALA A 639 -51.75 -9.58 28.77
N GLY A 640 -52.19 -8.41 28.31
CA GLY A 640 -51.41 -7.55 27.40
C GLY A 640 -50.06 -7.14 27.98
N ALA A 641 -50.03 -6.66 29.23
CA ALA A 641 -48.79 -6.28 29.90
C ALA A 641 -47.82 -7.46 30.09
N LEU A 642 -48.33 -8.66 30.40
CA LEU A 642 -47.52 -9.88 30.50
C LEU A 642 -46.90 -10.26 29.15
N LYS A 643 -47.65 -10.10 28.06
CA LYS A 643 -47.13 -10.30 26.71
C LYS A 643 -46.00 -9.33 26.37
N GLU A 644 -46.15 -8.05 26.72
CA GLU A 644 -45.06 -7.06 26.54
C GLU A 644 -43.80 -7.43 27.34
N ILE A 645 -43.96 -8.00 28.54
CA ILE A 645 -42.82 -8.50 29.33
C ILE A 645 -42.13 -9.68 28.63
N VAL A 646 -42.88 -10.62 28.07
CA VAL A 646 -42.33 -11.75 27.29
C VAL A 646 -41.54 -11.25 26.08
N ASP A 647 -42.10 -10.30 25.32
CA ASP A 647 -41.43 -9.71 24.17
C ASP A 647 -40.16 -8.94 24.58
N GLY A 648 -40.24 -8.17 25.69
CA GLY A 648 -39.10 -7.44 26.25
C GLY A 648 -37.98 -8.36 26.75
N ALA A 649 -38.32 -9.42 27.48
CA ALA A 649 -37.35 -10.40 27.98
C ALA A 649 -36.67 -11.18 26.83
N THR A 650 -37.39 -11.41 25.73
CA THR A 650 -36.82 -12.01 24.51
C THR A 650 -35.76 -11.11 23.91
N LYS A 651 -36.05 -9.81 23.71
CA LYS A 651 -35.05 -8.85 23.20
C LYS A 651 -33.82 -8.73 24.10
N VAL A 652 -34.00 -8.77 25.43
CA VAL A 652 -32.87 -8.77 26.38
C VAL A 652 -32.04 -10.04 26.21
N SER A 653 -32.67 -11.21 26.09
CA SER A 653 -31.99 -12.48 25.86
C SER A 653 -31.15 -12.45 24.58
N ASP A 654 -31.70 -11.92 23.48
CA ASP A 654 -31.00 -11.79 22.20
C ASP A 654 -29.77 -10.88 22.31
N LEU A 655 -29.93 -9.68 22.85
CA LEU A 655 -28.83 -8.72 23.04
C LEU A 655 -27.73 -9.26 23.95
N VAL A 656 -28.10 -9.96 25.01
CA VAL A 656 -27.14 -10.57 25.93
C VAL A 656 -26.41 -11.74 25.26
N GLY A 657 -27.09 -12.49 24.39
CA GLY A 657 -26.45 -13.50 23.54
C GLY A 657 -25.38 -12.90 22.62
N GLU A 658 -25.67 -11.77 21.98
CA GLU A 658 -24.70 -11.03 21.17
C GLU A 658 -23.49 -10.55 21.99
N ILE A 659 -23.72 -10.05 23.22
CA ILE A 659 -22.63 -9.65 24.13
C ILE A 659 -21.73 -10.84 24.49
N ALA A 660 -22.32 -12.00 24.79
CA ALA A 660 -21.56 -13.20 25.13
C ALA A 660 -20.69 -13.66 23.93
N MET A 661 -21.25 -13.67 22.73
CA MET A 661 -20.53 -14.01 21.50
C MET A 661 -19.38 -13.03 21.24
N ALA A 662 -19.66 -11.71 21.27
CA ALA A 662 -18.65 -10.67 21.05
C ALA A 662 -17.54 -10.72 22.11
N SER A 663 -17.88 -10.98 23.37
CA SER A 663 -16.90 -11.12 24.44
C SER A 663 -16.01 -12.35 24.22
N ASN A 664 -16.57 -13.48 23.76
CA ASN A 664 -15.77 -14.67 23.49
C ASN A 664 -14.81 -14.46 22.29
N GLU A 665 -15.26 -13.75 21.25
CA GLU A 665 -14.42 -13.34 20.12
C GLU A 665 -13.29 -12.39 20.55
N GLN A 666 -13.60 -11.40 21.41
CA GLN A 666 -12.59 -10.52 21.99
C GLN A 666 -11.55 -11.29 22.81
N ALA A 667 -11.97 -12.28 23.62
CA ALA A 667 -11.05 -13.12 24.38
C ALA A 667 -10.08 -13.88 23.47
N GLN A 668 -10.55 -14.37 22.32
CA GLN A 668 -9.70 -14.99 21.30
C GLN A 668 -8.77 -13.97 20.64
N GLY A 669 -9.27 -12.76 20.34
CA GLY A 669 -8.45 -11.65 19.82
C GLY A 669 -7.31 -11.27 20.78
N PHE A 670 -7.56 -11.20 22.08
CA PHE A 670 -6.52 -10.95 23.08
C PHE A 670 -5.43 -12.05 23.09
N SER A 671 -5.81 -13.31 22.87
CA SER A 671 -4.84 -14.41 22.76
C SER A 671 -3.91 -14.23 21.54
N GLN A 672 -4.43 -13.78 20.41
CA GLN A 672 -3.63 -13.51 19.21
C GLN A 672 -2.69 -12.31 19.41
N VAL A 673 -3.18 -11.22 20.01
CA VAL A 673 -2.34 -10.07 20.31
C VAL A 673 -1.22 -10.45 21.28
N ASN A 674 -1.49 -11.32 22.26
CA ASN A 674 -0.47 -11.82 23.18
C ASN A 674 0.64 -12.62 22.45
N GLN A 675 0.28 -13.40 21.43
CA GLN A 675 1.27 -14.06 20.56
C GLN A 675 2.10 -13.03 19.78
N GLY A 676 1.45 -11.98 19.27
CA GLY A 676 2.14 -10.87 18.61
C GLY A 676 3.14 -10.15 19.52
N LEU A 677 2.75 -9.88 20.77
CA LEU A 677 3.64 -9.24 21.75
C LEU A 677 4.88 -10.08 22.06
N ASN A 678 4.73 -11.41 22.21
CA ASN A 678 5.88 -12.30 22.39
C ASN A 678 6.85 -12.27 21.20
N GLN A 679 6.34 -12.06 19.99
CA GLN A 679 7.19 -11.94 18.80
C GLN A 679 7.93 -10.59 18.76
N ILE A 680 7.27 -9.50 19.16
CA ILE A 680 7.91 -8.18 19.26
C ILE A 680 8.96 -8.17 20.39
N ASP A 681 8.70 -8.86 21.51
CA ASP A 681 9.69 -9.05 22.59
C ASP A 681 10.96 -9.75 22.05
N GLY A 682 10.79 -10.83 21.28
CA GLY A 682 11.91 -11.50 20.61
C GLY A 682 12.72 -10.58 19.68
N VAL A 683 12.04 -9.76 18.88
CA VAL A 683 12.70 -8.75 18.01
C VAL A 683 13.40 -7.67 18.83
N THR A 684 12.83 -7.28 19.97
CA THR A 684 13.41 -6.24 20.84
C THR A 684 14.68 -6.74 21.51
N GLN A 685 14.70 -7.99 21.98
CA GLN A 685 15.92 -8.63 22.48
C GLN A 685 16.98 -8.77 21.38
N GLN A 686 16.56 -9.15 20.16
CA GLN A 686 17.44 -9.20 18.99
C GLN A 686 18.05 -7.81 18.69
N ASN A 687 17.27 -6.74 18.78
CA ASN A 687 17.76 -5.38 18.57
C ASN A 687 18.80 -4.98 19.62
N THR A 688 18.59 -5.32 20.89
CA THR A 688 19.59 -5.10 21.95
C THR A 688 20.89 -5.85 21.66
N ALA A 689 20.81 -7.12 21.28
CA ALA A 689 21.98 -7.91 20.93
C ALA A 689 22.73 -7.34 19.70
N ASN A 690 21.99 -6.98 18.64
CA ASN A 690 22.56 -6.38 17.44
C ASN A 690 23.20 -5.00 17.72
N ALA A 691 22.61 -4.23 18.63
CA ALA A 691 23.16 -2.95 19.08
C ALA A 691 24.48 -3.14 19.84
N GLU A 692 24.55 -4.10 20.76
CA GLU A 692 25.80 -4.44 21.45
C GLU A 692 26.88 -4.90 20.47
N GLU A 693 26.53 -5.76 19.51
CA GLU A 693 27.47 -6.25 18.48
C GLU A 693 27.95 -5.10 17.56
N SER A 694 27.04 -4.21 17.15
CA SER A 694 27.36 -3.06 16.30
C SER A 694 28.25 -2.04 17.01
N ALA A 695 28.00 -1.80 18.31
CA ALA A 695 28.85 -0.94 19.13
C ALA A 695 30.26 -1.52 19.25
N ALA A 696 30.38 -2.83 19.53
CA ALA A 696 31.68 -3.50 19.62
C ALA A 696 32.45 -3.47 18.29
N ALA A 697 31.77 -3.75 17.17
CA ALA A 697 32.38 -3.70 15.84
C ALA A 697 32.84 -2.27 15.48
N ALA A 698 32.05 -1.25 15.86
CA ALA A 698 32.42 0.15 15.65
C ALA A 698 33.62 0.58 16.51
N GLU A 699 33.70 0.14 17.77
CA GLU A 699 34.88 0.37 18.61
C GLU A 699 36.13 -0.28 18.01
N GLU A 700 36.01 -1.49 17.46
CA GLU A 700 37.11 -2.18 16.79
C GLU A 700 37.57 -1.42 15.53
N LEU A 701 36.64 -0.99 14.67
CA LEU A 701 36.95 -0.21 13.46
C LEU A 701 37.61 1.12 13.80
N SER A 702 37.14 1.80 14.85
CA SER A 702 37.76 3.02 15.36
C SER A 702 39.20 2.75 15.84
N GLY A 703 39.42 1.64 16.55
CA GLY A 703 40.74 1.17 16.94
C GLY A 703 41.67 0.90 15.76
N GLN A 704 41.19 0.20 14.73
CA GLN A 704 41.95 -0.09 13.51
C GLN A 704 42.30 1.20 12.73
N ALA A 705 41.37 2.16 12.66
CA ALA A 705 41.61 3.45 12.02
C ALA A 705 42.67 4.27 12.77
N MET A 706 42.65 4.28 14.11
CA MET A 706 43.71 4.91 14.92
C MET A 706 45.07 4.25 14.69
N GLN A 707 45.11 2.92 14.61
CA GLN A 707 46.34 2.18 14.34
C GLN A 707 46.90 2.48 12.94
N LEU A 708 46.03 2.61 11.93
CA LEU A 708 46.39 3.05 10.58
C LEU A 708 47.02 4.44 10.61
N GLN A 709 46.42 5.39 11.34
CA GLN A 709 46.95 6.74 11.50
C GLN A 709 48.34 6.74 12.18
N GLU A 710 48.55 5.89 13.18
CA GLU A 710 49.85 5.75 13.84
C GLU A 710 50.93 5.22 12.86
N LEU A 711 50.58 4.22 12.05
CA LEU A 711 51.48 3.68 11.02
C LEU A 711 51.84 4.72 9.96
N LEU A 712 50.86 5.52 9.52
CA LEU A 712 51.06 6.62 8.57
C LEU A 712 51.88 7.77 9.18
N GLY A 713 51.81 7.97 10.50
CA GLY A 713 52.57 8.99 11.23
C GLY A 713 54.09 8.85 11.13
N ARG A 714 54.60 7.71 10.65
CA ARG A 714 56.02 7.50 10.34
C ARG A 714 56.49 8.24 9.09
N PHE A 715 55.58 8.63 8.20
CA PHE A 715 55.90 9.34 6.97
C PHE A 715 55.80 10.86 7.17
N LYS A 716 56.79 11.60 6.67
CA LYS A 716 56.79 13.05 6.67
C LYS A 716 56.29 13.55 5.32
N LEU A 717 55.02 13.95 5.26
CA LEU A 717 54.34 14.40 4.04
C LEU A 717 54.62 15.87 3.71
N GLN A 718 54.64 16.17 2.42
CA GLN A 718 54.86 17.49 1.84
C GLN A 718 53.59 18.32 2.02
N GLY A 719 53.72 19.53 2.58
CA GLY A 719 52.57 20.43 2.75
C GLY A 719 51.93 20.47 4.14
N ARG A 720 52.61 20.00 5.19
CA ARG A 720 52.29 20.47 6.55
C ARG A 720 52.87 21.87 6.77
N SER A 721 52.29 22.86 6.08
CA SER A 721 52.33 24.23 6.60
C SER A 721 51.71 24.17 7.99
N SER A 722 52.55 24.42 8.97
CA SER A 722 52.21 24.68 10.35
C SER A 722 51.31 25.91 10.43
N SER A 723 50.04 25.75 10.06
CA SER A 723 48.97 26.58 10.62
C SER A 723 48.72 26.09 12.04
N GLY A 724 49.62 26.49 12.93
CA GLY A 724 49.42 26.44 14.38
C GLY A 724 48.29 27.38 14.77
N GLY A 725 47.06 27.04 14.42
CA GLY A 725 45.87 27.53 15.10
C GLY A 725 45.73 26.75 16.38
N ARG A 726 46.19 27.33 17.50
CA ARG A 726 45.78 26.89 18.85
C ARG A 726 44.25 26.92 18.90
N VAL A 727 43.60 25.79 18.66
CA VAL A 727 42.26 25.58 19.18
C VAL A 727 42.43 25.39 20.68
N GLN A 728 42.18 26.49 21.37
CA GLN A 728 42.05 26.59 22.80
C GLN A 728 41.06 25.49 23.24
N MET A 729 41.55 24.50 24.01
CA MET A 729 40.66 23.62 24.77
C MET A 729 39.82 24.52 25.68
N ALA A 730 38.58 24.77 25.27
CA ALA A 730 37.55 25.21 26.18
C ALA A 730 37.31 24.05 27.15
N SER A 731 37.71 24.27 28.40
CA SER A 731 37.36 23.46 29.55
C SER A 731 35.88 23.07 29.47
N ARG A 732 35.60 21.77 29.30
CA ARG A 732 34.30 21.19 29.66
C ARG A 732 34.19 21.31 31.18
N SER A 733 33.53 22.38 31.61
CA SER A 733 32.98 22.50 32.95
C SER A 733 32.05 21.32 33.22
N GLN A 734 32.36 20.58 34.28
CA GLN A 734 31.47 19.63 34.93
C GLN A 734 30.08 20.25 35.11
N LEU A 735 29.06 19.71 34.44
CA LEU A 735 27.70 19.86 34.90
C LEU A 735 27.47 18.79 35.97
N ALA A 736 27.39 19.25 37.21
CA ALA A 736 26.88 18.49 38.33
C ALA A 736 25.42 18.09 38.04
N LEU A 737 25.11 16.82 38.23
CA LEU A 737 23.76 16.32 38.46
C LEU A 737 23.19 17.01 39.71
N PRO A 738 21.96 17.56 39.68
CA PRO A 738 21.20 17.76 40.91
C PRO A 738 20.57 16.43 41.31
N GLU A 739 20.77 16.06 42.58
CA GLU A 739 19.92 15.12 43.30
C GLU A 739 18.46 15.61 43.29
N ALA A 740 17.54 14.76 42.82
CA ALA A 740 16.21 14.50 43.40
C ALA A 740 15.49 13.42 42.58
#